data_AF-A0A2D7RGA1-F1
#
_entry.id   AF-A0A2D7RGA1-F1
#
_cell.length_a   1.000
_cell.length_b   1.000
_cell.length_c   1.000
_cell.angle_alpha   90.00
_cell.angle_beta   90.00
_cell.angle_gamma   90.00
#
_symmetry.space_group_name_H-M   'P 1'
#
loop_
_entity.id
_entity.type
_entity.pdbx_description
1 polymer ?
#
loop_
_entity_poly.entity_id
_entity_poly.type
_entity_poly.pdbx_seq_one_letter_code
_entity_poly.pdbx_strand_id
1 'polypeptide(L)'
;MKNVRSTILIIGVCVGISFVVALLTFIFFALLTEIEIPSVLSPQKNERTISQNVLVSGLSVFLAQKFQFDDNQKEYGDVTNGIAGILTLHPDDVIYVSSSDASRRRRLLQNNRFNFTYQLDIERRAESSLVDSMNTTSYKDKILDIFIKVSDIQDLGIVMGPIIVSDYIPAPTTNPDKLITQELTITGLTPAQIEENKEFIVANLARKLGINAADIEITGVEEISRRRRLLQTISKLTYIIKTKTVNYQTLVDEVESVDFRVGLVEEIADAVDVPAEDLIVNSRKVIAEDYEPPKVCSTDCSILNTECSQGTCEEGECVTIPRNERQQCDDQSVCTENDQCLSGICVGIPLTCYDNNPCTIDQCVENVGCMKQEQTIEGTCIPGCLQDSDCPVEFICHDGTCLKIEYNGLLFIRFINYEIQDCEAIVDNSIGFGQQTTQKTIGHRLITSFIMDAQKHLVATDNMFRVAAAKEDIYANRQPLGFIDEVIELNIIQLNEETARSAFTLTTACQSVTAENCNSIFADRRYEFDLKVKDCENINVFPPSGCIDPNSHVSAHISLSINDCSEFENEITYVKVYGESFIYYNDIIIKGLNKDHSIQVSSNKLIVGIITDWKNHNRHRSILTNVRACIANPVHRLSTCVDKTNTTECYNIGCYNWVVFDSPLTMKWDFMENGYFTALSLSTFNLDSCYKIDVYHSKEDRICDSTCSKYGDLEDGFEIDLSRLPKNLNIVFDLVYKYVDCEGNAFESEIEQYHQLVNVILE
;
A
#
# COMPACT_ATOMS: atom_id res chain seq x y z
N MET A 1 40.49 51.42 85.40
CA MET A 1 40.21 50.11 84.77
C MET A 1 38.70 49.92 84.71
N LYS A 2 38.09 50.40 83.61
CA LYS A 2 36.65 50.61 83.40
C LYS A 2 35.96 49.46 82.63
N ASN A 3 36.63 48.32 82.42
CA ASN A 3 36.19 47.28 81.48
C ASN A 3 36.03 45.88 82.09
N VAL A 4 35.47 45.75 83.31
CA VAL A 4 35.16 44.41 83.87
C VAL A 4 33.68 44.24 84.23
N ARG A 5 32.93 45.33 84.46
CA ARG A 5 31.49 45.25 84.78
C ARG A 5 30.58 45.10 83.57
N SER A 6 30.98 45.57 82.37
CA SER A 6 30.14 45.44 81.16
C SER A 6 30.24 44.05 80.50
N THR A 7 31.34 43.32 80.68
CA THR A 7 31.52 42.00 80.06
C THR A 7 30.76 40.89 80.79
N ILE A 8 30.61 41.00 82.13
CA ILE A 8 29.85 40.02 82.92
C ILE A 8 28.33 40.17 82.68
N LEU A 9 27.85 41.39 82.42
CA LEU A 9 26.42 41.61 82.15
C LEU A 9 25.99 41.07 80.77
N ILE A 10 26.87 41.13 79.76
CA ILE A 10 26.58 40.60 78.41
C ILE A 10 26.64 39.07 78.39
N ILE A 11 27.59 38.45 79.11
CA ILE A 11 27.66 36.98 79.22
C ILE A 11 26.46 36.44 80.03
N GLY A 12 26.03 37.14 81.09
CA GLY A 12 24.85 36.75 81.87
C GLY A 12 23.54 36.80 81.08
N VAL A 13 23.37 37.80 80.20
CA VAL A 13 22.18 37.92 79.34
C VAL A 13 22.21 36.90 78.20
N CYS A 14 23.37 36.61 77.61
CA CYS A 14 23.49 35.55 76.59
C CYS A 14 23.27 34.14 77.17
N VAL A 15 23.79 33.82 78.35
CA VAL A 15 23.56 32.51 79.00
C VAL A 15 22.10 32.39 79.46
N GLY A 16 21.49 33.48 79.94
CA GLY A 16 20.07 33.49 80.31
C GLY A 16 19.13 33.27 79.12
N ILE A 17 19.40 33.89 77.97
CA ILE A 17 18.58 33.72 76.76
C ILE A 17 18.79 32.32 76.16
N SER A 18 20.01 31.77 76.16
CA SER A 18 20.24 30.38 75.72
C SER A 18 19.58 29.36 76.65
N PHE A 19 19.53 29.60 77.97
CA PHE A 19 18.84 28.70 78.90
C PHE A 19 17.33 28.79 78.77
N VAL A 20 16.77 29.98 78.53
CA VAL A 20 15.32 30.16 78.33
C VAL A 20 14.87 29.60 76.98
N VAL A 21 15.68 29.73 75.91
CA VAL A 21 15.40 29.08 74.62
C VAL A 21 15.54 27.57 74.75
N ALA A 22 16.54 27.05 75.45
CA ALA A 22 16.69 25.62 75.70
C ALA A 22 15.53 25.07 76.53
N LEU A 23 15.08 25.78 77.58
CA LEU A 23 13.96 25.38 78.42
C LEU A 23 12.63 25.49 77.66
N LEU A 24 12.43 26.50 76.80
CA LEU A 24 11.26 26.61 75.94
C LEU A 24 11.26 25.54 74.85
N THR A 25 12.41 25.17 74.28
CA THR A 25 12.50 24.03 73.35
C THR A 25 12.30 22.70 74.07
N PHE A 26 12.75 22.55 75.32
CA PHE A 26 12.53 21.32 76.11
C PHE A 26 11.08 21.21 76.59
N ILE A 27 10.44 22.33 76.94
CA ILE A 27 9.01 22.39 77.28
C ILE A 27 8.17 22.19 76.01
N PHE A 28 8.58 22.71 74.85
CA PHE A 28 7.94 22.42 73.56
C PHE A 28 8.11 20.94 73.16
N PHE A 29 9.28 20.33 73.42
CA PHE A 29 9.52 18.89 73.22
C PHE A 29 8.78 18.01 74.23
N ALA A 30 8.63 18.45 75.49
CA ALA A 30 7.95 17.72 76.56
C ALA A 30 6.42 17.92 76.58
N LEU A 31 5.89 18.94 75.89
CA LEU A 31 4.45 19.09 75.61
C LEU A 31 4.02 18.44 74.28
N LEU A 32 4.95 17.85 73.53
CA LEU A 32 4.67 17.09 72.30
C LEU A 32 4.70 15.56 72.51
N THR A 33 4.89 15.08 73.74
CA THR A 33 4.74 13.66 74.07
C THR A 33 3.30 13.36 74.49
N GLU A 34 2.37 13.44 73.53
CA GLU A 34 1.13 12.65 73.44
C GLU A 34 0.41 13.00 72.13
N ILE A 35 1.13 12.89 71.00
CA ILE A 35 0.51 12.65 69.70
C ILE A 35 1.39 11.60 69.02
N GLU A 36 0.92 10.35 69.02
CA GLU A 36 1.38 9.37 68.04
C GLU A 36 1.10 9.95 66.65
N ILE A 37 2.13 10.49 66.01
CA ILE A 37 2.11 10.68 64.56
C ILE A 37 2.47 9.30 64.00
N PRO A 38 1.58 8.62 63.26
CA PRO A 38 1.97 7.37 62.64
C PRO A 38 3.04 7.67 61.60
N SER A 39 4.19 7.03 61.78
CA SER A 39 5.21 6.83 60.78
C SER A 39 4.57 6.44 59.44
N VAL A 40 4.98 7.10 58.37
CA VAL A 40 4.89 6.56 57.01
C VAL A 40 5.73 5.27 57.04
N LEU A 41 5.05 4.15 57.29
CA LEU A 41 5.61 2.80 57.34
C LEU A 41 6.12 2.43 55.95
N SER A 42 7.26 1.75 55.86
CA SER A 42 7.80 1.16 54.63
C SER A 42 6.72 0.44 53.78
N PRO A 43 6.92 0.29 52.46
CA PRO A 43 5.98 -0.46 51.60
C PRO A 43 5.63 -1.81 52.22
N GLN A 44 4.34 -2.14 52.28
CA GLN A 44 3.89 -3.36 52.92
C GLN A 44 4.40 -4.60 52.16
N LYS A 45 4.81 -5.65 52.88
CA LYS A 45 5.02 -6.96 52.27
C LYS A 45 3.66 -7.59 51.97
N ASN A 46 3.35 -7.78 50.69
CA ASN A 46 2.06 -8.31 50.25
C ASN A 46 1.92 -9.79 50.64
N GLU A 47 1.11 -10.06 51.66
CA GLU A 47 0.87 -11.42 52.18
C GLU A 47 -0.61 -11.79 52.17
N ARG A 48 -1.50 -10.80 52.27
CA ARG A 48 -2.96 -10.94 52.22
C ARG A 48 -3.55 -9.91 51.27
N THR A 49 -4.72 -10.22 50.75
CA THR A 49 -5.48 -9.31 49.88
C THR A 49 -6.84 -9.03 50.50
N ILE A 50 -7.21 -7.76 50.64
CA ILE A 50 -8.55 -7.30 51.03
C ILE A 50 -9.26 -6.77 49.79
N SER A 51 -10.51 -7.18 49.57
CA SER A 51 -11.37 -6.58 48.54
C SER A 51 -12.74 -6.22 49.09
N GLN A 52 -13.32 -5.15 48.55
CA GLN A 52 -14.67 -4.74 48.88
C GLN A 52 -15.40 -4.17 47.65
N ASN A 53 -16.65 -4.58 47.50
CA ASN A 53 -17.56 -4.06 46.49
C ASN A 53 -18.32 -2.84 47.04
N VAL A 54 -18.55 -1.83 46.22
CA VAL A 54 -19.23 -0.58 46.56
C VAL A 54 -20.24 -0.25 45.46
N LEU A 55 -21.52 -0.26 45.80
CA LEU A 55 -22.62 0.03 44.87
C LEU A 55 -23.12 1.45 45.09
N VAL A 56 -22.92 2.32 44.10
CA VAL A 56 -23.33 3.73 44.13
C VAL A 56 -24.65 3.90 43.37
N SER A 57 -25.67 4.38 44.06
CA SER A 57 -27.01 4.67 43.53
C SER A 57 -27.11 6.13 43.11
N GLY A 58 -27.69 6.38 41.93
CA GLY A 58 -27.73 7.71 41.31
C GLY A 58 -26.64 7.93 40.25
N LEU A 59 -25.65 7.04 40.19
CA LEU A 59 -24.57 7.03 39.19
C LEU A 59 -24.79 5.87 38.20
N SER A 60 -24.71 6.12 36.89
CA SER A 60 -24.62 5.07 35.84
C SER A 60 -23.23 5.07 35.23
N VAL A 61 -22.87 4.04 34.45
CA VAL A 61 -21.60 4.05 33.71
C VAL A 61 -21.51 5.23 32.75
N PHE A 62 -22.61 5.63 32.10
CA PHE A 62 -22.64 6.81 31.21
C PHE A 62 -22.40 8.14 31.94
N LEU A 63 -22.96 8.32 33.13
CA LEU A 63 -22.65 9.50 33.97
C LEU A 63 -21.24 9.42 34.55
N ALA A 64 -20.75 8.20 34.77
CA ALA A 64 -19.37 7.92 35.15
C ALA A 64 -18.35 8.10 34.01
N GLN A 65 -18.78 8.32 32.75
CA GLN A 65 -17.86 8.64 31.64
C GLN A 65 -17.32 10.07 31.69
N LYS A 66 -17.92 10.96 32.49
CA LYS A 66 -17.30 12.27 32.81
C LYS A 66 -15.99 12.15 33.60
N PHE A 67 -15.76 10.98 34.18
CA PHE A 67 -14.46 10.50 34.64
C PHE A 67 -13.83 9.83 33.40
N GLN A 68 -13.06 10.56 32.61
CA GLN A 68 -12.52 10.07 31.34
C GLN A 68 -11.69 8.79 31.51
N PHE A 69 -12.03 7.77 30.72
CA PHE A 69 -11.23 6.58 30.51
C PHE A 69 -10.15 6.89 29.45
N ASP A 70 -8.94 7.22 29.91
CA ASP A 70 -7.71 6.98 29.12
C ASP A 70 -7.41 5.46 29.19
N ASP A 71 -6.85 4.89 28.13
CA ASP A 71 -6.30 3.53 28.08
C ASP A 71 -5.30 3.25 29.23
N ASN A 72 -4.88 4.29 29.96
CA ASN A 72 -4.03 4.24 31.15
C ASN A 72 -4.74 4.50 32.51
N GLN A 73 -6.08 4.53 32.59
CA GLN A 73 -6.86 4.69 33.85
C GLN A 73 -6.54 5.92 34.74
N LYS A 74 -6.02 7.02 34.19
CA LYS A 74 -5.52 8.17 34.98
C LYS A 74 -6.54 8.86 35.92
N GLU A 75 -7.84 8.84 35.64
CA GLU A 75 -8.85 9.52 36.48
C GLU A 75 -9.48 8.64 37.58
N TYR A 76 -9.16 7.34 37.67
CA TYR A 76 -9.38 6.58 38.91
C TYR A 76 -8.48 7.07 40.05
N GLY A 77 -7.47 7.89 39.74
CA GLY A 77 -6.51 8.47 40.67
C GLY A 77 -7.15 9.16 41.86
N ASP A 78 -8.18 10.00 41.69
CA ASP A 78 -8.73 10.77 42.82
C ASP A 78 -9.56 9.92 43.79
N VAL A 79 -10.29 8.93 43.26
CA VAL A 79 -11.05 7.97 44.10
C VAL A 79 -10.10 7.00 44.79
N THR A 80 -9.09 6.49 44.08
CA THR A 80 -8.05 5.62 44.65
C THR A 80 -7.20 6.33 45.69
N ASN A 81 -6.74 7.56 45.42
CA ASN A 81 -6.01 8.40 46.37
C ASN A 81 -6.86 8.75 47.60
N GLY A 82 -8.16 9.02 47.40
CA GLY A 82 -9.09 9.23 48.50
C GLY A 82 -9.24 8.00 49.40
N ILE A 83 -9.39 6.81 48.80
CA ILE A 83 -9.47 5.54 49.54
C ILE A 83 -8.14 5.27 50.25
N ALA A 84 -7.00 5.45 49.57
CA ALA A 84 -5.66 5.32 50.15
C ALA A 84 -5.48 6.23 51.36
N GLY A 85 -5.96 7.47 51.28
CA GLY A 85 -5.93 8.44 52.37
C GLY A 85 -6.84 8.07 53.54
N ILE A 86 -8.04 7.53 53.28
CA ILE A 86 -8.94 7.03 54.33
C ILE A 86 -8.33 5.85 55.08
N LEU A 87 -7.64 4.97 54.34
CA LEU A 87 -7.00 3.75 54.87
C LEU A 87 -5.54 3.97 55.32
N THR A 88 -5.03 5.19 55.19
CA THR A 88 -3.66 5.59 55.60
C THR A 88 -2.55 4.71 54.99
N LEU A 89 -2.67 4.38 53.71
CA LEU A 89 -1.71 3.52 53.00
C LEU A 89 -0.41 4.25 52.66
N HIS A 90 0.68 3.51 52.47
CA HIS A 90 1.93 4.06 51.94
C HIS A 90 1.76 4.46 50.46
N PRO A 91 2.44 5.51 49.96
CA PRO A 91 2.37 5.88 48.54
C PRO A 91 2.80 4.80 47.55
N ASP A 92 3.56 3.80 48.00
CA ASP A 92 4.02 2.67 47.20
C ASP A 92 3.09 1.43 47.30
N ASP A 93 2.03 1.48 48.13
CA ASP A 93 1.06 0.39 48.22
C ASP A 93 0.13 0.40 47.00
N VAL A 94 -0.14 -0.77 46.41
CA VAL A 94 -0.91 -0.89 45.17
C VAL A 94 -2.39 -1.12 45.47
N ILE A 95 -3.26 -0.26 44.93
CA ILE A 95 -4.72 -0.45 44.93
C ILE A 95 -5.18 -0.82 43.53
N TYR A 96 -5.83 -1.97 43.38
CA TYR A 96 -6.49 -2.34 42.13
C TYR A 96 -7.93 -1.93 42.16
N VAL A 97 -8.44 -1.44 41.02
CA VAL A 97 -9.83 -1.00 40.90
C VAL A 97 -10.44 -1.58 39.64
N SER A 98 -11.69 -2.03 39.77
CA SER A 98 -12.54 -2.40 38.65
C SER A 98 -13.92 -1.76 38.82
N SER A 99 -14.60 -1.53 37.71
CA SER A 99 -15.99 -1.05 37.75
C SER A 99 -16.84 -1.63 36.64
N SER A 100 -18.15 -1.64 36.85
CA SER A 100 -19.13 -2.17 35.88
C SER A 100 -20.51 -1.54 36.08
N ASP A 101 -21.35 -1.59 35.04
CA ASP A 101 -22.76 -1.21 35.18
C ASP A 101 -23.56 -2.35 35.81
N ALA A 102 -24.19 -2.09 36.96
CA ALA A 102 -25.05 -3.08 37.62
C ALA A 102 -26.51 -3.04 37.11
N SER A 103 -26.81 -2.22 36.09
CA SER A 103 -28.17 -2.01 35.57
C SER A 103 -28.66 -3.17 34.69
N ARG A 104 -29.08 -4.30 35.29
CA ARG A 104 -29.82 -5.34 34.56
C ARG A 104 -31.32 -4.99 34.43
N ARG A 105 -31.73 -4.67 33.19
CA ARG A 105 -33.11 -4.72 32.61
C ARG A 105 -34.22 -3.92 33.32
N ARG A 106 -34.59 -2.76 32.74
CA ARG A 106 -35.89 -2.44 32.08
C ARG A 106 -36.05 -0.93 32.02
N ARG A 107 -36.55 -0.45 30.88
CA ARG A 107 -37.14 0.89 30.66
C ARG A 107 -38.00 1.27 31.87
N LEU A 108 -37.48 2.10 32.76
CA LEU A 108 -38.16 3.02 33.67
C LEU A 108 -37.03 3.76 34.42
N LEU A 109 -36.74 4.97 33.97
CA LEU A 109 -35.87 5.94 34.63
C LEU A 109 -36.27 6.05 36.10
N GLN A 110 -35.53 5.46 37.07
CA GLN A 110 -35.43 5.98 38.46
C GLN A 110 -34.20 5.49 39.26
N ASN A 111 -33.54 4.37 38.97
CA ASN A 111 -32.40 3.90 39.80
C ASN A 111 -31.18 3.42 38.98
N ASN A 112 -30.38 4.37 38.49
CA ASN A 112 -29.05 4.09 37.93
C ASN A 112 -28.12 3.60 39.05
N ARG A 113 -27.39 2.50 38.83
CA ARG A 113 -26.46 1.94 39.83
C ARG A 113 -25.11 1.60 39.21
N PHE A 114 -24.05 2.16 39.79
CA PHE A 114 -22.67 1.93 39.41
C PHE A 114 -22.01 1.00 40.42
N ASN A 115 -21.34 -0.05 39.94
CA ASN A 115 -20.63 -1.00 40.77
C ASN A 115 -19.13 -0.72 40.70
N PHE A 116 -18.54 -0.37 41.84
CA PHE A 116 -17.11 -0.12 42.02
C PHE A 116 -16.53 -1.19 42.93
N THR A 117 -15.40 -1.80 42.55
CA THR A 117 -14.71 -2.78 43.40
C THR A 117 -13.25 -2.39 43.48
N TYR A 118 -12.72 -2.34 44.70
CA TYR A 118 -11.30 -2.10 44.94
C TYR A 118 -10.69 -3.24 45.74
N GLN A 119 -9.39 -3.44 45.53
CA GLN A 119 -8.57 -4.47 46.13
C GLN A 119 -7.27 -3.86 46.64
N LEU A 120 -6.83 -4.32 47.81
CA LEU A 120 -5.66 -3.86 48.56
C LEU A 120 -4.80 -5.05 48.94
N ASP A 121 -3.52 -4.98 48.64
CA ASP A 121 -2.56 -5.96 49.14
C ASP A 121 -1.92 -5.44 50.42
N ILE A 122 -1.89 -6.28 51.45
CA ILE A 122 -1.51 -5.89 52.80
C ILE A 122 -0.63 -6.95 53.46
N GLU A 123 0.07 -6.55 54.52
CA GLU A 123 0.74 -7.49 55.42
C GLU A 123 -0.27 -8.27 56.26
N ARG A 124 0.04 -9.55 56.56
CA ARG A 124 -0.85 -10.40 57.37
C ARG A 124 -1.14 -9.82 58.75
N ARG A 125 -0.22 -9.02 59.32
CA ARG A 125 -0.42 -8.34 60.62
C ARG A 125 -1.38 -7.15 60.57
N ALA A 126 -1.59 -6.54 59.41
CA ALA A 126 -2.44 -5.36 59.24
C ALA A 126 -3.93 -5.71 59.04
N GLU A 127 -4.22 -6.98 58.72
CA GLU A 127 -5.56 -7.49 58.39
C GLU A 127 -6.64 -7.09 59.39
N SER A 128 -6.48 -7.46 60.66
CA SER A 128 -7.50 -7.19 61.69
C SER A 128 -7.79 -5.70 61.83
N SER A 129 -6.74 -4.87 61.88
CA SER A 129 -6.88 -3.43 62.08
C SER A 129 -7.56 -2.73 60.91
N LEU A 130 -7.30 -3.17 59.67
CA LEU A 130 -7.92 -2.59 58.48
C LEU A 130 -9.38 -3.03 58.33
N VAL A 131 -9.67 -4.31 58.55
CA VAL A 131 -11.05 -4.84 58.53
C VAL A 131 -11.92 -4.15 59.57
N ASP A 132 -11.40 -3.92 60.78
CA ASP A 132 -12.13 -3.21 61.84
C ASP A 132 -12.43 -1.75 61.46
N SER A 133 -11.47 -1.04 60.86
CA SER A 133 -11.65 0.33 60.37
C SER A 133 -12.73 0.41 59.28
N MET A 134 -12.69 -0.52 58.31
CA MET A 134 -13.60 -0.59 57.17
C MET A 134 -15.05 -0.94 57.57
N ASN A 135 -15.26 -1.56 58.73
CA ASN A 135 -16.59 -1.89 59.24
C ASN A 135 -17.30 -0.72 59.95
N THR A 136 -16.64 0.44 60.08
CA THR A 136 -17.23 1.60 60.77
C THR A 136 -18.18 2.42 59.88
N THR A 137 -19.21 3.04 60.47
CA THR A 137 -20.09 3.98 59.76
C THR A 137 -19.31 5.18 59.20
N SER A 138 -18.27 5.62 59.92
CA SER A 138 -17.40 6.72 59.48
C SER A 138 -16.65 6.40 58.19
N TYR A 139 -16.24 5.14 57.99
CA TYR A 139 -15.62 4.69 56.75
C TYR A 139 -16.59 4.83 55.57
N LYS A 140 -17.81 4.31 55.72
CA LYS A 140 -18.88 4.43 54.70
C LYS A 140 -19.16 5.89 54.31
N ASP A 141 -19.26 6.78 55.29
CA ASP A 141 -19.57 8.20 55.05
C ASP A 141 -18.43 8.90 54.30
N LYS A 142 -17.17 8.58 54.62
CA LYS A 142 -15.98 9.12 53.92
C LYS A 142 -15.90 8.61 52.47
N ILE A 143 -16.25 7.35 52.22
CA ILE A 143 -16.30 6.80 50.85
C ILE A 143 -17.40 7.49 50.03
N LEU A 144 -18.59 7.72 50.61
CA LEU A 144 -19.66 8.46 49.93
C LEU A 144 -19.24 9.89 49.57
N ASP A 145 -18.55 10.59 50.48
CA ASP A 145 -18.05 11.95 50.27
C ASP A 145 -17.06 12.05 49.08
N ILE A 146 -16.22 11.03 48.87
CA ILE A 146 -15.34 10.95 47.70
C ILE A 146 -16.18 10.97 46.41
N PHE A 147 -17.17 10.08 46.30
CA PHE A 147 -18.00 9.99 45.09
C PHE A 147 -18.82 11.27 44.85
N ILE A 148 -19.32 11.93 45.90
CA ILE A 148 -20.02 13.22 45.79
C ILE A 148 -19.08 14.31 45.25
N LYS A 149 -17.86 14.41 45.79
CA LYS A 149 -16.87 15.43 45.38
C LYS A 149 -16.41 15.26 43.95
N VAL A 150 -16.16 14.03 43.51
CA VAL A 150 -15.63 13.79 42.16
C VAL A 150 -16.74 13.88 41.09
N SER A 151 -18.00 13.58 41.44
CA SER A 151 -19.11 13.61 40.48
C SER A 151 -19.90 14.93 40.44
N ASP A 152 -19.73 15.81 41.42
CA ASP A 152 -20.56 16.98 41.70
C ASP A 152 -22.06 16.67 41.93
N ILE A 153 -22.42 15.42 42.23
CA ILE A 153 -23.81 14.99 42.49
C ILE A 153 -24.02 14.86 44.01
N GLN A 154 -24.85 15.74 44.58
CA GLN A 154 -25.08 15.80 46.02
C GLN A 154 -26.00 14.68 46.57
N ASP A 155 -26.89 14.15 45.73
CA ASP A 155 -27.93 13.18 46.14
C ASP A 155 -27.53 11.71 45.85
N LEU A 156 -26.26 11.36 46.04
CA LEU A 156 -25.80 9.98 45.87
C LEU A 156 -26.10 9.10 47.08
N GLY A 157 -26.38 7.82 46.83
CA GLY A 157 -26.49 6.79 47.86
C GLY A 157 -25.42 5.71 47.68
N ILE A 158 -24.93 5.12 48.77
CA ILE A 158 -23.93 4.04 48.71
C ILE A 158 -24.33 2.82 49.53
N VAL A 159 -24.07 1.63 48.97
CA VAL A 159 -24.18 0.34 49.64
C VAL A 159 -22.82 -0.33 49.61
N MET A 160 -22.26 -0.61 50.78
CA MET A 160 -20.99 -1.33 50.92
C MET A 160 -21.26 -2.83 50.93
N GLY A 161 -20.56 -3.58 50.09
CA GLY A 161 -20.55 -5.04 50.06
C GLY A 161 -19.71 -5.63 51.18
N PRO A 162 -19.71 -6.96 51.33
CA PRO A 162 -18.89 -7.65 52.32
C PRO A 162 -17.40 -7.43 52.06
N ILE A 163 -16.62 -7.39 53.13
CA ILE A 163 -15.15 -7.37 53.08
C ILE A 163 -14.68 -8.80 52.89
N ILE A 164 -13.88 -9.05 51.86
CA ILE A 164 -13.32 -10.37 51.56
C ILE A 164 -11.81 -10.31 51.78
N VAL A 165 -11.26 -11.26 52.54
CA VAL A 165 -9.82 -11.40 52.76
C VAL A 165 -9.34 -12.76 52.21
N SER A 166 -8.32 -12.75 51.37
CA SER A 166 -7.67 -13.94 50.81
C SER A 166 -6.15 -13.88 50.97
N ASP A 167 -5.44 -14.95 50.63
CA ASP A 167 -3.98 -14.90 50.47
C ASP A 167 -3.61 -14.06 49.24
N TYR A 168 -2.47 -13.38 49.32
CA TYR A 168 -1.93 -12.63 48.19
C TYR A 168 -1.41 -13.58 47.12
N ILE A 169 -1.86 -13.37 45.88
CA ILE A 169 -1.36 -14.08 44.70
C ILE A 169 -0.74 -13.01 43.79
N PRO A 170 0.60 -12.97 43.63
CA PRO A 170 1.25 -12.04 42.69
C PRO A 170 0.68 -12.23 41.29
N ALA A 171 0.60 -11.19 40.46
CA ALA A 171 0.25 -11.40 39.05
C ALA A 171 1.34 -12.25 38.35
N PRO A 172 1.00 -13.11 37.37
CA PRO A 172 2.00 -13.79 36.56
C PRO A 172 2.95 -12.79 35.89
N THR A 173 4.22 -13.16 35.74
CA THR A 173 5.22 -12.32 35.10
C THR A 173 4.88 -12.15 33.62
N THR A 174 4.57 -10.90 33.21
CA THR A 174 4.28 -10.56 31.82
C THR A 174 5.57 -10.39 31.02
N ASN A 175 5.70 -11.05 29.86
CA ASN A 175 6.90 -11.02 29.00
C ASN A 175 8.21 -11.30 29.78
N PRO A 176 8.38 -12.51 30.33
CA PRO A 176 9.64 -12.90 30.95
C PRO A 176 10.76 -12.93 29.90
N ASP A 177 11.93 -12.42 30.26
CA ASP A 177 13.15 -12.39 29.44
C ASP A 177 14.31 -13.21 30.07
N LYS A 178 14.03 -13.86 31.21
CA LYS A 178 14.97 -14.74 31.92
C LYS A 178 14.30 -16.05 32.33
N LEU A 179 15.05 -17.15 32.23
CA LEU A 179 14.73 -18.43 32.85
C LEU A 179 15.74 -18.75 33.94
N ILE A 180 15.24 -19.18 35.10
CA ILE A 180 16.02 -19.73 36.20
C ILE A 180 15.72 -21.22 36.27
N THR A 181 16.67 -22.08 35.94
CA THR A 181 16.53 -23.54 36.02
C THR A 181 17.15 -24.06 37.31
N GLN A 182 16.40 -24.92 38.00
CA GLN A 182 16.85 -25.60 39.19
C GLN A 182 16.63 -27.11 39.11
N GLU A 183 17.68 -27.88 39.39
CA GLU A 183 17.64 -29.34 39.48
C GLU A 183 17.66 -29.78 40.94
N LEU A 184 16.67 -30.59 41.32
CA LEU A 184 16.56 -31.24 42.62
C LEU A 184 16.75 -32.75 42.47
N THR A 185 17.46 -33.35 43.42
CA THR A 185 17.54 -34.79 43.62
C THR A 185 16.79 -35.15 44.89
N ILE A 186 15.71 -35.92 44.74
CA ILE A 186 14.80 -36.29 45.82
C ILE A 186 14.93 -37.80 46.08
N THR A 187 15.39 -38.16 47.27
CA THR A 187 15.38 -39.55 47.74
C THR A 187 14.13 -39.79 48.57
N GLY A 188 13.40 -40.87 48.29
CA GLY A 188 12.17 -41.25 49.01
C GLY A 188 10.88 -41.12 48.20
N LEU A 189 10.90 -40.37 47.09
CA LEU A 189 9.77 -40.26 46.15
C LEU A 189 10.07 -40.94 44.81
N THR A 190 9.05 -41.56 44.23
CA THR A 190 9.07 -42.05 42.83
C THR A 190 8.69 -40.94 41.85
N PRO A 191 9.10 -41.01 40.57
CA PRO A 191 8.67 -40.04 39.57
C PRO A 191 7.15 -39.91 39.46
N ALA A 192 6.43 -41.04 39.58
CA ALA A 192 4.97 -41.05 39.54
C ALA A 192 4.33 -40.23 40.67
N GLN A 193 4.87 -40.31 41.89
CA GLN A 193 4.37 -39.53 43.03
C GLN A 193 4.64 -38.03 42.87
N ILE A 194 5.77 -37.67 42.25
CA ILE A 194 6.10 -36.26 41.95
C ILE A 194 5.16 -35.72 40.86
N GLU A 195 4.92 -36.50 39.81
CA GLU A 195 4.01 -36.13 38.72
C GLU A 195 2.55 -35.99 39.18
N GLU A 196 2.07 -36.89 40.04
CA GLU A 196 0.71 -36.83 40.61
C GLU A 196 0.49 -35.58 41.47
N ASN A 197 1.55 -35.09 42.13
CA ASN A 197 1.48 -33.96 43.06
C ASN A 197 2.13 -32.67 42.51
N LYS A 198 2.40 -32.60 41.21
CA LYS A 198 3.14 -31.50 40.58
C LYS A 198 2.54 -30.12 40.84
N GLU A 199 1.20 -30.00 40.84
CA GLU A 199 0.50 -28.74 41.06
C GLU A 199 0.68 -28.22 42.50
N PHE A 200 0.65 -29.13 43.47
CA PHE A 200 0.88 -28.81 44.88
C PHE A 200 2.34 -28.43 45.15
N ILE A 201 3.30 -29.14 44.52
CA ILE A 201 4.72 -28.81 44.61
C ILE A 201 4.96 -27.41 44.03
N VAL A 202 4.41 -27.10 42.85
CA VAL A 202 4.50 -25.77 42.23
C VAL A 202 3.88 -24.69 43.11
N ALA A 203 2.69 -24.92 43.67
CA ALA A 203 2.01 -23.96 44.54
C ALA A 203 2.81 -23.66 45.82
N ASN A 204 3.38 -24.68 46.46
CA ASN A 204 4.21 -24.53 47.65
C ASN A 204 5.54 -23.82 47.36
N LEU A 205 6.19 -24.14 46.25
CA LEU A 205 7.39 -23.42 45.79
C LEU A 205 7.09 -21.94 45.52
N ALA A 206 5.99 -21.65 44.82
CA ALA A 206 5.56 -20.30 44.49
C ALA A 206 5.28 -19.48 45.75
N ARG A 207 4.57 -20.08 46.72
CA ARG A 207 4.29 -19.48 48.03
C ARG A 207 5.58 -19.17 48.80
N LYS A 208 6.56 -20.08 48.78
CA LYS A 208 7.84 -19.88 49.47
C LYS A 208 8.69 -18.79 48.83
N LEU A 209 8.68 -18.72 47.50
CA LEU A 209 9.43 -17.74 46.70
C LEU A 209 8.72 -16.38 46.57
N GLY A 210 7.44 -16.28 46.95
CA GLY A 210 6.66 -15.06 46.83
C GLY A 210 6.36 -14.67 45.37
N ILE A 211 6.23 -15.66 44.48
CA ILE A 211 5.96 -15.46 43.04
C ILE A 211 4.66 -16.16 42.63
N ASN A 212 4.15 -15.88 41.42
CA ASN A 212 2.96 -16.56 40.93
C ASN A 212 3.30 -18.01 40.55
N ALA A 213 2.40 -18.95 40.86
CA ALA A 213 2.57 -20.37 40.49
C ALA A 213 2.69 -20.60 38.98
N ALA A 214 2.06 -19.77 38.14
CA ALA A 214 2.16 -19.82 36.69
C ALA A 214 3.57 -19.46 36.17
N ASP A 215 4.39 -18.81 36.97
CA ASP A 215 5.78 -18.49 36.63
C ASP A 215 6.72 -19.67 36.91
N ILE A 216 6.26 -20.74 37.56
CA ILE A 216 7.03 -21.95 37.83
C ILE A 216 6.51 -23.10 36.96
N GLU A 217 7.41 -23.79 36.28
CA GLU A 217 7.07 -24.95 35.46
C GLU A 217 8.01 -26.11 35.77
N ILE A 218 7.46 -27.28 36.07
CA ILE A 218 8.22 -28.53 36.17
C ILE A 218 8.45 -29.06 34.76
N THR A 219 9.69 -29.04 34.29
CA THR A 219 10.06 -29.41 32.91
C THR A 219 10.52 -30.85 32.77
N GLY A 220 10.84 -31.54 33.88
CA GLY A 220 11.22 -32.95 33.81
C GLY A 220 11.26 -33.64 35.17
N VAL A 221 10.74 -34.86 35.20
CA VAL A 221 10.82 -35.78 36.34
C VAL A 221 11.36 -37.13 35.86
N GLU A 222 12.52 -37.54 36.39
CA GLU A 222 13.23 -38.73 35.92
C GLU A 222 13.69 -39.62 37.08
N GLU A 223 13.71 -40.94 36.90
CA GLU A 223 14.31 -41.86 37.87
C GLU A 223 15.83 -41.94 37.64
N ILE A 224 16.65 -41.55 38.62
CA ILE A 224 18.11 -41.63 38.51
C ILE A 224 18.61 -43.01 38.91
N SER A 225 18.04 -43.59 39.98
CA SER A 225 18.49 -44.87 40.53
C SER A 225 17.51 -45.43 41.56
N ARG A 226 17.42 -46.77 41.65
CA ARG A 226 16.81 -47.51 42.78
C ARG A 226 17.88 -48.10 43.68
N ARG A 227 17.95 -47.64 44.94
CA ARG A 227 18.82 -48.29 45.95
C ARG A 227 18.17 -49.59 46.42
N ARG A 228 18.49 -50.71 45.74
CA ARG A 228 17.97 -52.06 46.04
C ARG A 228 18.18 -52.54 47.48
N ARG A 229 19.14 -51.95 48.23
CA ARG A 229 19.40 -52.28 49.65
C ARG A 229 18.49 -51.58 50.66
N LEU A 230 17.87 -50.46 50.30
CA LEU A 230 17.03 -49.64 51.20
C LEU A 230 15.60 -49.45 50.67
N LEU A 231 15.24 -50.03 49.51
CA LEU A 231 13.98 -49.83 48.78
C LEU A 231 13.63 -48.36 48.45
N GLN A 232 14.55 -47.42 48.64
CA GLN A 232 14.34 -46.00 48.35
C GLN A 232 14.68 -45.65 46.89
N THR A 233 13.77 -44.94 46.25
CA THR A 233 13.90 -44.41 44.89
C THR A 233 14.56 -43.03 44.94
N ILE A 234 15.43 -42.74 43.97
CA ILE A 234 16.04 -41.42 43.78
C ILE A 234 15.50 -40.85 42.47
N SER A 235 14.76 -39.75 42.58
CA SER A 235 14.16 -39.05 41.45
C SER A 235 14.85 -37.70 41.24
N LYS A 236 15.01 -37.31 39.97
CA LYS A 236 15.40 -35.97 39.55
C LYS A 236 14.13 -35.18 39.27
N LEU A 237 14.02 -33.98 39.83
CA LEU A 237 13.00 -33.00 39.51
C LEU A 237 13.69 -31.77 38.95
N THR A 238 13.32 -31.34 37.75
CA THR A 238 13.81 -30.10 37.14
C THR A 238 12.64 -29.14 37.01
N TYR A 239 12.81 -27.93 37.54
CA TYR A 239 11.83 -26.86 37.37
C TYR A 239 12.51 -25.58 36.89
N ILE A 240 11.73 -24.76 36.20
CA ILE A 240 12.12 -23.44 35.72
C ILE A 240 11.27 -22.37 36.38
N ILE A 241 11.86 -21.20 36.62
CA ILE A 241 11.16 -19.98 37.01
C ILE A 241 11.30 -18.96 35.88
N LYS A 242 10.17 -18.47 35.37
CA LYS A 242 10.08 -17.39 34.38
C LYS A 242 10.12 -16.07 35.12
N THR A 243 11.07 -15.20 34.79
CA THR A 243 11.20 -13.90 35.46
C THR A 243 11.73 -12.82 34.52
N LYS A 244 11.85 -11.59 35.04
CA LYS A 244 12.47 -10.46 34.33
C LYS A 244 13.92 -10.24 34.75
N THR A 245 14.72 -9.64 33.88
CA THR A 245 16.10 -9.21 34.14
C THR A 245 16.21 -8.31 35.39
N VAL A 246 15.17 -7.58 35.77
CA VAL A 246 15.17 -6.76 37.00
C VAL A 246 15.09 -7.57 38.30
N ASN A 247 14.46 -8.76 38.26
CA ASN A 247 14.16 -9.56 39.46
C ASN A 247 14.98 -10.85 39.55
N TYR A 248 15.70 -11.23 38.48
CA TYR A 248 16.36 -12.53 38.40
C TYR A 248 17.37 -12.74 39.52
N GLN A 249 18.20 -11.73 39.84
CA GLN A 249 19.29 -11.93 40.80
C GLN A 249 18.74 -12.18 42.21
N THR A 250 17.71 -11.44 42.60
CA THR A 250 17.01 -11.64 43.87
C THR A 250 16.43 -13.05 43.99
N LEU A 251 15.85 -13.58 42.92
CA LEU A 251 15.30 -14.94 42.90
C LEU A 251 16.39 -16.02 42.91
N VAL A 252 17.50 -15.81 42.19
CA VAL A 252 18.65 -16.71 42.26
C VAL A 252 19.22 -16.76 43.68
N ASP A 253 19.41 -15.59 44.30
CA ASP A 253 19.93 -15.48 45.67
C ASP A 253 19.00 -16.18 46.69
N GLU A 254 17.68 -16.03 46.52
CA GLU A 254 16.68 -16.69 47.38
C GLU A 254 16.68 -18.22 47.19
N VAL A 255 16.67 -18.71 45.94
CA VAL A 255 16.68 -20.17 45.64
C VAL A 255 17.97 -20.83 46.13
N GLU A 256 19.10 -20.12 46.09
CA GLU A 256 20.38 -20.60 46.61
C GLU A 256 20.52 -20.43 48.13
N SER A 257 19.61 -19.68 48.78
CA SER A 257 19.67 -19.39 50.20
C SER A 257 19.57 -20.64 51.07
N VAL A 258 20.22 -20.60 52.24
CA VAL A 258 20.16 -21.70 53.21
C VAL A 258 18.73 -21.87 53.74
N ASP A 259 18.03 -20.77 53.98
CA ASP A 259 16.66 -20.78 54.53
C ASP A 259 15.67 -21.41 53.56
N PHE A 260 15.78 -21.10 52.26
CA PHE A 260 14.99 -21.74 51.23
C PHE A 260 15.27 -23.24 51.15
N ARG A 261 16.54 -23.64 51.13
CA ARG A 261 16.94 -25.06 51.05
C ARG A 261 16.52 -25.88 52.25
N VAL A 262 16.51 -25.30 53.45
CA VAL A 262 16.05 -25.97 54.68
C VAL A 262 14.53 -26.14 54.65
N GLY A 263 13.78 -25.11 54.23
CA GLY A 263 12.32 -25.18 54.11
C GLY A 263 11.84 -26.07 52.95
N LEU A 264 12.65 -26.27 51.92
CA LEU A 264 12.28 -27.00 50.71
C LEU A 264 11.84 -28.45 50.98
N VAL A 265 12.43 -29.12 51.98
CA VAL A 265 12.05 -30.49 52.35
C VAL A 265 10.63 -30.51 52.93
N GLU A 266 10.30 -29.54 53.80
CA GLU A 266 8.97 -29.43 54.41
C GLU A 266 7.90 -29.11 53.35
N GLU A 267 8.21 -28.22 52.41
CA GLU A 267 7.29 -27.82 51.33
C GLU A 267 6.94 -28.99 50.39
N ILE A 268 7.93 -29.82 50.04
CA ILE A 268 7.74 -31.01 49.19
C ILE A 268 7.07 -32.13 49.99
N ALA A 269 7.42 -32.30 51.27
CA ALA A 269 6.79 -33.27 52.16
C ALA A 269 5.29 -33.01 52.32
N ASP A 270 4.93 -31.76 52.58
CA ASP A 270 3.54 -31.28 52.72
C ASP A 270 2.75 -31.47 51.41
N ALA A 271 3.36 -31.14 50.26
CA ALA A 271 2.71 -31.28 48.95
C ALA A 271 2.38 -32.73 48.56
N VAL A 272 3.11 -33.71 49.11
CA VAL A 272 3.02 -35.13 48.73
C VAL A 272 2.46 -36.00 49.86
N ASP A 273 2.09 -35.40 50.99
CA ASP A 273 1.59 -36.08 52.20
C ASP A 273 2.54 -37.19 52.69
N VAL A 274 3.84 -36.88 52.75
CA VAL A 274 4.90 -37.80 53.24
C VAL A 274 5.65 -37.14 54.40
N PRO A 275 6.03 -37.86 55.47
CA PRO A 275 6.84 -37.30 56.55
C PRO A 275 8.15 -36.70 56.04
N ALA A 276 8.47 -35.47 56.43
CA ALA A 276 9.70 -34.79 56.00
C ALA A 276 10.98 -35.56 56.36
N GLU A 277 10.97 -36.36 57.43
CA GLU A 277 12.08 -37.21 57.87
C GLU A 277 12.39 -38.38 56.92
N ASP A 278 11.44 -38.76 56.06
CA ASP A 278 11.60 -39.82 55.06
C ASP A 278 12.15 -39.29 53.72
N LEU A 279 12.30 -37.96 53.59
CA LEU A 279 12.74 -37.30 52.37
C LEU A 279 14.13 -36.70 52.51
N ILE A 280 14.94 -36.86 51.47
CA ILE A 280 16.20 -36.14 51.33
C ILE A 280 16.17 -35.39 50.01
N VAL A 281 16.17 -34.05 50.09
CA VAL A 281 16.17 -33.16 48.93
C VAL A 281 17.54 -32.49 48.83
N ASN A 282 18.20 -32.64 47.69
CA ASN A 282 19.45 -31.93 47.38
C ASN A 282 19.25 -31.07 46.13
N SER A 283 19.69 -29.82 46.20
CA SER A 283 19.72 -28.88 45.08
C SER A 283 21.08 -28.87 44.39
N ARG A 284 21.09 -28.74 43.06
CA ARG A 284 22.26 -28.30 42.31
C ARG A 284 22.36 -26.78 42.28
N LYS A 285 23.47 -26.27 41.75
CA LYS A 285 23.65 -24.84 41.48
C LYS A 285 22.61 -24.37 40.48
N VAL A 286 22.04 -23.19 40.72
CA VAL A 286 21.06 -22.57 39.84
C VAL A 286 21.72 -22.18 38.52
N ILE A 287 20.99 -22.35 37.41
CA ILE A 287 21.38 -21.86 36.08
C ILE A 287 20.40 -20.76 35.68
N ALA A 288 20.91 -19.60 35.26
CA ALA A 288 20.09 -18.49 34.76
C ALA A 288 20.53 -18.15 33.33
N GLU A 289 19.57 -18.10 32.40
CA GLU A 289 19.81 -17.82 30.98
C GLU A 289 18.80 -16.82 30.41
N ASP A 290 19.18 -16.19 29.30
CA ASP A 290 18.27 -15.32 28.53
C ASP A 290 17.15 -16.15 27.93
N TYR A 291 15.92 -15.63 28.03
CA TYR A 291 14.73 -16.30 27.54
C TYR A 291 14.04 -15.44 26.49
N GLU A 292 13.91 -15.99 25.30
CA GLU A 292 13.07 -15.43 24.25
C GLU A 292 11.77 -16.23 24.24
N PRO A 293 10.65 -15.67 24.75
CA PRO A 293 9.40 -16.41 24.81
C PRO A 293 8.95 -16.81 23.39
N PRO A 294 8.36 -18.02 23.21
CA PRO A 294 7.79 -18.39 21.93
C PRO A 294 6.78 -17.33 21.52
N LYS A 295 6.87 -16.84 20.27
CA LYS A 295 5.90 -15.88 19.74
C LYS A 295 4.54 -16.59 19.67
N VAL A 296 3.69 -16.30 20.65
CA VAL A 296 2.32 -16.77 20.67
C VAL A 296 1.51 -15.87 19.75
N CYS A 297 0.78 -16.46 18.80
CA CYS A 297 -0.24 -15.71 18.06
C CYS A 297 -1.28 -15.21 19.08
N SER A 298 -1.16 -13.94 19.46
CA SER A 298 -2.08 -13.25 20.37
C SER A 298 -3.46 -13.03 19.73
N THR A 299 -3.59 -13.29 18.43
CA THR A 299 -4.72 -12.91 17.59
C THR A 299 -5.32 -14.14 16.93
N ASP A 300 -6.65 -14.21 16.96
CA ASP A 300 -7.40 -15.19 16.18
C ASP A 300 -7.16 -14.93 14.69
N CYS A 301 -6.42 -15.84 14.03
CA CYS A 301 -6.13 -15.73 12.60
C CYS A 301 -7.36 -15.97 11.72
N SER A 302 -8.53 -16.26 12.30
CA SER A 302 -9.79 -16.38 11.55
C SER A 302 -10.15 -15.11 10.78
N ILE A 303 -9.61 -13.95 11.17
CA ILE A 303 -9.73 -12.69 10.42
C ILE A 303 -9.17 -12.77 8.99
N LEU A 304 -8.26 -13.71 8.72
CA LEU A 304 -7.67 -13.96 7.40
C LEU A 304 -8.39 -15.09 6.64
N ASN A 305 -9.46 -15.66 7.21
CA ASN A 305 -10.28 -16.63 6.51
C ASN A 305 -11.09 -15.91 5.43
N THR A 306 -10.98 -16.39 4.20
CA THR A 306 -11.85 -16.03 3.09
C THR A 306 -12.50 -17.31 2.55
N GLU A 307 -13.29 -17.21 1.48
CA GLU A 307 -13.80 -18.40 0.79
C GLU A 307 -12.68 -19.24 0.16
N CYS A 308 -11.57 -18.60 -0.21
CA CYS A 308 -10.44 -19.22 -0.89
C CYS A 308 -9.19 -19.36 -0.03
N SER A 309 -9.14 -18.77 1.15
CA SER A 309 -7.99 -18.83 2.06
C SER A 309 -8.38 -19.17 3.48
N GLN A 310 -7.46 -19.76 4.22
CA GLN A 310 -7.59 -19.96 5.66
C GLN A 310 -6.40 -19.31 6.37
N GLY A 311 -6.69 -18.52 7.41
CA GLY A 311 -5.67 -17.99 8.30
C GLY A 311 -5.09 -19.10 9.19
N THR A 312 -3.77 -19.25 9.15
CA THR A 312 -2.99 -20.17 9.98
C THR A 312 -1.90 -19.40 10.72
N CYS A 313 -1.56 -19.82 11.93
CA CYS A 313 -0.46 -19.24 12.69
C CYS A 313 0.85 -19.93 12.30
N GLU A 314 1.79 -19.19 11.72
CA GLU A 314 3.17 -19.63 11.48
C GLU A 314 4.15 -18.62 12.13
N GLU A 315 5.05 -19.11 12.97
CA GLU A 315 6.08 -18.31 13.68
C GLU A 315 5.56 -17.10 14.48
N GLY A 316 4.30 -17.16 14.93
CA GLY A 316 3.66 -16.07 15.68
C GLY A 316 3.04 -14.97 14.82
N GLU A 317 3.05 -15.14 13.49
CA GLU A 317 2.35 -14.30 12.53
C GLU A 317 1.19 -15.08 11.90
N CYS A 318 0.10 -14.37 11.61
CA CYS A 318 -1.01 -14.96 10.88
C CYS A 318 -0.67 -14.93 9.38
N VAL A 319 -0.59 -16.11 8.78
CA VAL A 319 -0.37 -16.32 7.35
C VAL A 319 -1.63 -16.90 6.69
N THR A 320 -1.83 -16.63 5.41
CA THR A 320 -2.92 -17.22 4.62
C THR A 320 -2.43 -18.46 3.89
N ILE A 321 -3.19 -19.56 3.98
CA ILE A 321 -2.98 -20.75 3.15
C ILE A 321 -4.15 -20.92 2.16
N PRO A 322 -3.88 -21.31 0.89
CA PRO A 322 -4.93 -21.58 -0.09
C PRO A 322 -5.89 -22.71 0.33
N ARG A 323 -7.16 -22.55 -0.02
CA ARG A 323 -8.25 -23.50 0.23
C ARG A 323 -9.27 -23.46 -0.91
N ASN A 324 -10.02 -24.55 -1.09
CA ASN A 324 -11.17 -24.63 -2.01
C ASN A 324 -10.82 -24.39 -3.50
N GLU A 325 -9.61 -24.73 -3.92
CA GLU A 325 -9.14 -24.60 -5.31
C GLU A 325 -10.17 -25.07 -6.35
N ARG A 326 -10.45 -24.22 -7.35
CA ARG A 326 -11.45 -24.40 -8.42
C ARG A 326 -12.91 -24.53 -7.97
N GLN A 327 -13.22 -24.30 -6.69
CA GLN A 327 -14.60 -24.15 -6.25
C GLN A 327 -15.09 -22.74 -6.54
N GLN A 328 -16.41 -22.60 -6.67
CA GLN A 328 -17.06 -21.31 -6.80
C GLN A 328 -16.79 -20.46 -5.55
N CYS A 329 -16.54 -19.19 -5.79
CA CYS A 329 -16.45 -18.14 -4.79
C CYS A 329 -17.05 -16.87 -5.38
N ASP A 330 -17.07 -15.77 -4.61
CA ASP A 330 -17.47 -14.45 -5.07
C ASP A 330 -16.33 -13.47 -4.76
N ASP A 331 -15.69 -12.92 -5.79
CA ASP A 331 -14.60 -11.93 -5.63
C ASP A 331 -15.14 -10.52 -5.34
N GLN A 332 -16.48 -10.39 -5.25
CA GLN A 332 -17.25 -9.17 -5.02
C GLN A 332 -17.12 -8.14 -6.15
N SER A 333 -16.43 -8.47 -7.24
CA SER A 333 -16.44 -7.66 -8.44
C SER A 333 -17.76 -7.89 -9.18
N VAL A 334 -18.45 -6.80 -9.45
CA VAL A 334 -19.62 -6.81 -10.33
C VAL A 334 -19.22 -6.90 -11.81
N CYS A 335 -17.93 -6.90 -12.08
CA CYS A 335 -17.30 -6.90 -13.39
C CYS A 335 -16.61 -8.21 -13.73
N THR A 336 -16.89 -9.24 -12.94
CA THR A 336 -16.47 -10.59 -13.18
C THR A 336 -17.67 -11.53 -13.15
N GLU A 337 -17.51 -12.68 -13.80
CA GLU A 337 -18.43 -13.80 -13.74
C GLU A 337 -17.68 -15.12 -13.57
N ASN A 338 -18.39 -16.13 -13.07
CA ASN A 338 -17.87 -17.49 -12.89
C ASN A 338 -16.64 -17.60 -11.98
N ASP A 339 -16.60 -16.83 -10.89
CA ASP A 339 -15.45 -16.75 -10.01
C ASP A 339 -15.08 -18.07 -9.34
N GLN A 340 -13.77 -18.30 -9.25
CA GLN A 340 -13.19 -19.52 -8.73
C GLN A 340 -11.98 -19.23 -7.85
N CYS A 341 -11.81 -20.07 -6.83
CA CYS A 341 -10.63 -20.01 -5.99
C CYS A 341 -9.39 -20.48 -6.75
N LEU A 342 -8.39 -19.61 -6.88
CA LEU A 342 -7.09 -19.89 -7.47
C LEU A 342 -6.00 -19.40 -6.52
N SER A 343 -5.20 -20.34 -5.99
CA SER A 343 -4.04 -20.03 -5.15
C SER A 343 -4.34 -19.15 -3.94
N GLY A 344 -5.53 -19.30 -3.34
CA GLY A 344 -5.90 -18.57 -2.13
C GLY A 344 -6.74 -17.32 -2.37
N ILE A 345 -6.94 -16.93 -3.63
CA ILE A 345 -7.65 -15.72 -4.04
C ILE A 345 -8.89 -16.13 -4.84
N CYS A 346 -10.00 -15.43 -4.66
CA CYS A 346 -11.15 -15.58 -5.55
C CYS A 346 -10.89 -14.76 -6.80
N VAL A 347 -10.96 -15.40 -7.97
CA VAL A 347 -10.69 -14.75 -9.27
C VAL A 347 -11.83 -15.06 -10.22
N GLY A 348 -12.46 -14.03 -10.76
CA GLY A 348 -13.48 -14.14 -11.78
C GLY A 348 -13.02 -13.90 -13.22
N ILE A 349 -13.86 -14.31 -14.17
CA ILE A 349 -13.68 -14.07 -15.60
C ILE A 349 -14.25 -12.69 -15.92
N PRO A 350 -13.54 -11.80 -16.63
CA PRO A 350 -14.06 -10.47 -16.96
C PRO A 350 -15.43 -10.52 -17.64
N LEU A 351 -16.40 -9.78 -17.07
CA LEU A 351 -17.74 -9.63 -17.60
C LEU A 351 -17.70 -8.78 -18.88
N THR A 352 -18.13 -9.35 -20.01
CA THR A 352 -18.21 -8.62 -21.28
C THR A 352 -19.49 -7.77 -21.33
N CYS A 353 -19.34 -6.45 -21.39
CA CYS A 353 -20.47 -5.51 -21.39
C CYS A 353 -20.97 -5.11 -22.79
N TYR A 354 -20.56 -5.86 -23.81
CA TYR A 354 -20.73 -5.49 -25.20
C TYR A 354 -22.21 -5.40 -25.63
N ASP A 355 -22.64 -4.25 -26.13
CA ASP A 355 -24.03 -3.97 -26.49
C ASP A 355 -24.29 -3.90 -28.00
N ASN A 356 -23.25 -4.08 -28.82
CA ASN A 356 -23.28 -3.96 -30.28
C ASN A 356 -23.64 -2.55 -30.80
N ASN A 357 -23.67 -1.52 -29.96
CA ASN A 357 -23.89 -0.15 -30.37
C ASN A 357 -22.54 0.54 -30.63
N PRO A 358 -22.24 0.93 -31.88
CA PRO A 358 -20.95 1.54 -32.23
C PRO A 358 -20.75 2.95 -31.67
N CYS A 359 -21.76 3.50 -30.99
CA CYS A 359 -21.71 4.82 -30.36
C CYS A 359 -21.59 4.76 -28.84
N THR A 360 -21.43 3.58 -28.26
CA THR A 360 -21.16 3.37 -26.85
C THR A 360 -19.79 2.73 -26.69
N ILE A 361 -19.01 3.23 -25.73
CA ILE A 361 -17.90 2.49 -25.17
C ILE A 361 -18.48 1.72 -23.99
N ASP A 362 -18.54 0.41 -24.15
CA ASP A 362 -18.96 -0.48 -23.09
C ASP A 362 -17.77 -0.71 -22.16
N GLN A 363 -17.93 -0.32 -20.90
CA GLN A 363 -16.94 -0.55 -19.87
C GLN A 363 -17.66 -1.14 -18.66
N CYS A 364 -17.14 -2.24 -18.13
CA CYS A 364 -17.55 -2.63 -16.80
C CYS A 364 -16.85 -1.74 -15.77
N VAL A 365 -17.64 -1.08 -14.93
CA VAL A 365 -17.14 -0.21 -13.86
C VAL A 365 -17.40 -0.88 -12.52
N GLU A 366 -16.33 -1.06 -11.75
CA GLU A 366 -16.40 -1.66 -10.41
C GLU A 366 -17.46 -1.01 -9.53
N ASN A 367 -18.22 -1.82 -8.81
CA ASN A 367 -19.41 -1.44 -8.01
C ASN A 367 -20.61 -0.86 -8.78
N VAL A 368 -20.52 -0.64 -10.10
CA VAL A 368 -21.63 -0.16 -10.94
C VAL A 368 -22.12 -1.23 -11.92
N GLY A 369 -21.23 -2.09 -12.39
CA GLY A 369 -21.48 -3.11 -13.42
C GLY A 369 -21.28 -2.53 -14.81
N CYS A 370 -21.95 -3.12 -15.81
CA CYS A 370 -21.85 -2.65 -17.18
C CYS A 370 -22.35 -1.21 -17.33
N MET A 371 -21.42 -0.32 -17.65
CA MET A 371 -21.69 1.05 -18.02
C MET A 371 -21.46 1.24 -19.51
N LYS A 372 -22.33 2.03 -20.11
CA LYS A 372 -22.21 2.46 -21.50
C LYS A 372 -21.85 3.93 -21.48
N GLN A 373 -20.68 4.29 -22.01
CA GLN A 373 -20.32 5.68 -22.22
C GLN A 373 -20.67 6.07 -23.66
N GLU A 374 -21.65 6.94 -23.81
CA GLU A 374 -22.04 7.47 -25.11
C GLU A 374 -20.92 8.36 -25.69
N GLN A 375 -20.53 8.10 -26.94
CA GLN A 375 -19.57 8.92 -27.67
C GLN A 375 -20.21 9.62 -28.87
N THR A 376 -20.03 10.94 -28.92
CA THR A 376 -20.40 11.78 -30.06
C THR A 376 -19.21 11.87 -31.01
N ILE A 377 -19.08 10.91 -31.94
CA ILE A 377 -18.01 10.93 -32.94
C ILE A 377 -18.41 11.88 -34.08
N GLU A 378 -17.93 13.12 -34.06
CA GLU A 378 -18.04 14.10 -35.16
C GLU A 378 -19.49 14.34 -35.69
N GLY A 379 -20.49 14.19 -34.82
CA GLY A 379 -21.91 14.33 -35.20
C GLY A 379 -22.53 13.09 -35.85
N THR A 380 -21.86 11.94 -35.77
CA THR A 380 -22.31 10.64 -36.30
C THR A 380 -23.23 9.87 -35.34
N CYS A 381 -23.29 10.28 -34.08
CA CYS A 381 -24.07 9.64 -33.02
C CYS A 381 -24.81 10.71 -32.22
N ILE A 382 -26.11 10.56 -31.98
CA ILE A 382 -26.90 11.44 -31.12
C ILE A 382 -27.71 10.58 -30.15
N PRO A 383 -27.44 10.62 -28.84
CA PRO A 383 -28.16 9.80 -27.87
C PRO A 383 -29.59 10.29 -27.64
N GLY A 384 -30.47 9.39 -27.21
CA GLY A 384 -31.82 9.70 -26.74
C GLY A 384 -32.94 9.51 -27.76
N CYS A 385 -33.00 8.34 -28.41
CA CYS A 385 -34.13 7.95 -29.27
C CYS A 385 -34.80 6.66 -28.80
N LEU A 386 -36.11 6.52 -29.05
CA LEU A 386 -36.85 5.27 -28.85
C LEU A 386 -37.30 4.66 -30.18
N GLN A 387 -37.34 5.48 -31.23
CA GLN A 387 -37.77 5.12 -32.58
C GLN A 387 -37.13 6.09 -33.58
N ASP A 388 -37.07 5.68 -34.85
CA ASP A 388 -36.40 6.44 -35.92
C ASP A 388 -36.92 7.87 -36.10
N SER A 389 -38.20 8.12 -35.80
CA SER A 389 -38.79 9.45 -35.90
C SER A 389 -38.26 10.44 -34.86
N ASP A 390 -37.60 9.96 -33.82
CA ASP A 390 -36.98 10.81 -32.79
C ASP A 390 -35.62 11.36 -33.26
N CYS A 391 -35.11 10.87 -34.40
CA CYS A 391 -33.80 11.21 -34.94
C CYS A 391 -33.86 12.31 -36.03
N PRO A 392 -32.78 13.10 -36.19
CA PRO A 392 -32.65 14.00 -37.33
C PRO A 392 -32.68 13.27 -38.67
N VAL A 393 -32.99 13.98 -39.75
CA VAL A 393 -32.97 13.45 -41.12
C VAL A 393 -31.56 12.91 -41.43
N GLU A 394 -31.47 11.71 -42.05
CA GLU A 394 -30.24 10.93 -42.30
C GLU A 394 -29.68 10.13 -41.10
N PHE A 395 -30.44 10.06 -40.00
CA PHE A 395 -30.11 9.25 -38.82
C PHE A 395 -31.16 8.16 -38.57
N ILE A 396 -30.73 7.02 -38.03
CA ILE A 396 -31.61 5.88 -37.67
C ILE A 396 -31.44 5.58 -36.18
N CYS A 397 -32.53 5.28 -35.48
CA CYS A 397 -32.47 4.95 -34.06
C CYS A 397 -32.02 3.50 -33.85
N HIS A 398 -30.94 3.31 -33.11
CA HIS A 398 -30.42 2.00 -32.75
C HIS A 398 -29.96 2.00 -31.29
N ASP A 399 -30.53 1.09 -30.49
CA ASP A 399 -30.28 0.94 -29.05
C ASP A 399 -30.18 2.28 -28.28
N GLY A 400 -31.19 3.14 -28.43
CA GLY A 400 -31.23 4.42 -27.72
C GLY A 400 -30.46 5.56 -28.39
N THR A 401 -29.74 5.31 -29.49
CA THR A 401 -28.86 6.28 -30.15
C THR A 401 -29.19 6.46 -31.63
N CYS A 402 -29.35 7.70 -32.08
CA CYS A 402 -29.48 8.06 -33.48
C CYS A 402 -28.11 7.98 -34.17
N LEU A 403 -27.97 7.09 -35.14
CA LEU A 403 -26.76 6.88 -35.94
C LEU A 403 -26.88 7.66 -37.25
N LYS A 404 -26.00 8.64 -37.50
CA LYS A 404 -25.86 9.29 -38.80
C LYS A 404 -25.29 8.29 -39.77
N ILE A 405 -25.94 8.13 -40.91
CA ILE A 405 -25.40 7.34 -42.00
C ILE A 405 -25.06 8.34 -43.10
N GLU A 406 -23.80 8.77 -43.20
CA GLU A 406 -23.38 9.62 -44.30
C GLU A 406 -23.43 8.83 -45.61
N TYR A 407 -24.38 9.22 -46.45
CA TYR A 407 -24.70 8.56 -47.69
C TYR A 407 -23.79 9.07 -48.80
N ASN A 408 -22.72 8.34 -49.09
CA ASN A 408 -22.06 8.39 -50.39
C ASN A 408 -21.49 7.00 -50.77
N GLY A 409 -22.37 6.01 -50.92
CA GLY A 409 -22.12 4.83 -51.76
C GLY A 409 -22.07 3.47 -51.05
N LEU A 410 -23.23 2.83 -50.93
CA LEU A 410 -23.51 1.37 -50.85
C LEU A 410 -22.84 0.47 -49.78
N LEU A 411 -21.67 0.78 -49.21
CA LEU A 411 -20.97 -0.07 -48.23
C LEU A 411 -19.93 0.72 -47.42
N PHE A 412 -19.90 0.58 -46.08
CA PHE A 412 -18.97 1.26 -45.18
C PHE A 412 -18.45 0.35 -44.07
N ILE A 413 -17.13 0.39 -43.78
CA ILE A 413 -16.48 -0.37 -42.71
C ILE A 413 -15.97 0.59 -41.63
N ARG A 414 -16.28 0.31 -40.36
CA ARG A 414 -15.79 1.06 -39.18
C ARG A 414 -15.01 0.16 -38.24
N PHE A 415 -13.96 0.71 -37.68
CA PHE A 415 -13.31 0.16 -36.48
C PHE A 415 -14.10 0.58 -35.24
N ILE A 416 -14.25 -0.34 -34.28
CA ILE A 416 -15.02 -0.12 -33.06
C ILE A 416 -14.11 0.00 -31.85
N ASN A 417 -13.30 -1.04 -31.59
CA ASN A 417 -12.43 -1.09 -30.42
C ASN A 417 -11.28 -2.10 -30.64
N TYR A 418 -10.30 -2.05 -29.75
CA TYR A 418 -9.28 -3.07 -29.59
C TYR A 418 -9.20 -3.56 -28.14
N GLU A 419 -8.66 -4.77 -27.97
CA GLU A 419 -8.32 -5.37 -26.67
C GLU A 419 -6.98 -6.09 -26.80
N ILE A 420 -6.20 -6.13 -25.71
CA ILE A 420 -4.99 -6.93 -25.61
C ILE A 420 -5.31 -8.16 -24.78
N GLN A 421 -5.08 -9.33 -25.33
CA GLN A 421 -5.33 -10.59 -24.66
C GLN A 421 -4.02 -11.36 -24.42
N ASP A 422 -3.85 -11.85 -23.19
CA ASP A 422 -2.80 -12.80 -22.85
C ASP A 422 -2.96 -14.12 -23.62
N CYS A 423 -1.85 -14.65 -24.11
CA CYS A 423 -1.79 -15.88 -24.87
C CYS A 423 -0.43 -16.58 -24.70
N GLU A 424 -0.36 -17.87 -25.09
CA GLU A 424 0.91 -18.60 -25.06
C GLU A 424 1.71 -18.33 -26.35
N ALA A 425 2.81 -17.58 -26.22
CA ALA A 425 3.74 -17.36 -27.33
C ALA A 425 4.81 -18.48 -27.38
N ILE A 426 5.17 -18.90 -28.59
CA ILE A 426 6.25 -19.86 -28.82
C ILE A 426 7.49 -19.09 -29.25
N VAL A 427 8.56 -19.15 -28.45
CA VAL A 427 9.86 -18.57 -28.81
C VAL A 427 10.75 -19.68 -29.37
N ASP A 428 11.16 -19.52 -30.63
CA ASP A 428 12.10 -20.44 -31.28
C ASP A 428 13.54 -19.96 -31.06
N ASN A 429 14.23 -20.53 -30.07
CA ASN A 429 15.63 -20.21 -29.73
C ASN A 429 16.65 -20.94 -30.63
N SER A 430 16.28 -21.33 -31.84
CA SER A 430 17.11 -22.13 -32.75
C SER A 430 18.31 -21.33 -33.31
N ILE A 431 19.42 -21.32 -32.57
CA ILE A 431 20.72 -20.85 -33.07
C ILE A 431 21.41 -22.00 -33.82
N GLY A 432 21.08 -22.17 -35.10
CA GLY A 432 21.82 -23.05 -36.00
C GLY A 432 21.67 -24.55 -35.73
N PHE A 433 22.07 -25.35 -36.71
CA PHE A 433 21.78 -26.78 -36.84
C PHE A 433 21.98 -27.62 -35.57
N GLY A 434 20.87 -28.01 -34.95
CA GLY A 434 20.80 -29.22 -34.11
C GLY A 434 20.39 -29.04 -32.65
N GLN A 435 19.20 -28.51 -32.38
CA GLN A 435 18.22 -28.99 -31.37
C GLN A 435 17.10 -27.94 -31.25
N GLN A 436 15.87 -28.31 -31.62
CA GLN A 436 14.69 -27.46 -31.42
C GLN A 436 14.25 -27.58 -29.97
N THR A 437 14.43 -26.53 -29.18
CA THR A 437 13.78 -26.39 -27.87
C THR A 437 12.78 -25.25 -27.97
N THR A 438 11.49 -25.60 -28.13
CA THR A 438 10.38 -24.64 -28.06
C THR A 438 10.11 -24.30 -26.60
N GLN A 439 10.37 -23.06 -26.20
CA GLN A 439 10.00 -22.57 -24.87
C GLN A 439 8.70 -21.75 -25.00
N LYS A 440 7.70 -22.08 -24.19
CA LYS A 440 6.45 -21.31 -24.10
C LYS A 440 6.66 -20.13 -23.15
N THR A 441 6.30 -18.93 -23.57
CA THR A 441 6.33 -17.71 -22.76
C THR A 441 4.94 -17.09 -22.73
N ILE A 442 4.72 -16.17 -21.78
CA ILE A 442 3.55 -15.29 -21.82
C ILE A 442 3.76 -14.35 -23.01
N GLY A 443 2.74 -14.23 -23.84
CA GLY A 443 2.70 -13.30 -24.96
C GLY A 443 1.34 -12.64 -25.02
N HIS A 444 1.24 -11.58 -25.80
CA HIS A 444 -0.01 -10.85 -25.98
C HIS A 444 -0.42 -10.91 -27.46
N ARG A 445 -1.73 -10.87 -27.71
CA ARG A 445 -2.28 -10.68 -29.05
C ARG A 445 -3.28 -9.53 -29.04
N LEU A 446 -3.33 -8.81 -30.15
CA LEU A 446 -4.29 -7.74 -30.35
C LEU A 446 -5.58 -8.32 -30.94
N ILE A 447 -6.71 -8.01 -30.31
CA ILE A 447 -8.07 -8.27 -30.79
C ILE A 447 -8.63 -6.94 -31.28
N THR A 448 -9.21 -6.92 -32.49
CA THR A 448 -9.77 -5.72 -33.11
C THR A 448 -11.15 -5.98 -33.67
N SER A 449 -12.10 -5.09 -33.36
CA SER A 449 -13.51 -5.26 -33.71
C SER A 449 -13.95 -4.27 -34.79
N PHE A 450 -14.70 -4.76 -35.77
CA PHE A 450 -15.17 -3.98 -36.92
C PHE A 450 -16.66 -4.22 -37.19
N ILE A 451 -17.30 -3.22 -37.80
CA ILE A 451 -18.63 -3.36 -38.40
C ILE A 451 -18.60 -2.94 -39.85
N MET A 452 -19.32 -3.67 -40.70
CA MET A 452 -19.60 -3.30 -42.08
C MET A 452 -21.09 -3.09 -42.26
N ASP A 453 -21.49 -1.87 -42.60
CA ASP A 453 -22.86 -1.53 -42.97
C ASP A 453 -22.98 -1.48 -44.49
N ALA A 454 -23.99 -2.18 -45.03
CA ALA A 454 -24.21 -2.25 -46.47
C ALA A 454 -25.70 -2.18 -46.81
N GLN A 455 -26.02 -1.46 -47.87
CA GLN A 455 -27.40 -1.32 -48.31
C GLN A 455 -27.84 -2.51 -49.16
N LYS A 456 -29.12 -2.82 -49.06
CA LYS A 456 -29.83 -3.71 -49.96
C LYS A 456 -29.85 -3.08 -51.34
N HIS A 457 -29.48 -3.84 -52.35
CA HIS A 457 -29.47 -3.39 -53.73
C HIS A 457 -30.12 -4.40 -54.64
N LEU A 458 -30.60 -3.91 -55.78
CA LEU A 458 -31.25 -4.75 -56.78
C LEU A 458 -30.20 -5.53 -57.57
N VAL A 459 -30.31 -6.85 -57.57
CA VAL A 459 -29.54 -7.74 -58.45
C VAL A 459 -30.54 -8.38 -59.42
N ALA A 460 -30.51 -7.95 -60.67
CA ALA A 460 -31.53 -8.26 -61.67
C ALA A 460 -32.95 -7.85 -61.24
N THR A 461 -33.77 -8.78 -60.75
CA THR A 461 -35.15 -8.53 -60.28
C THR A 461 -35.30 -8.66 -58.77
N ASP A 462 -34.27 -9.14 -58.07
CA ASP A 462 -34.36 -9.51 -56.66
C ASP A 462 -33.58 -8.52 -55.80
N ASN A 463 -34.13 -8.15 -54.65
CA ASN A 463 -33.47 -7.26 -53.71
C ASN A 463 -32.59 -8.08 -52.76
N MET A 464 -31.28 -7.87 -52.84
CA MET A 464 -30.27 -8.66 -52.14
C MET A 464 -29.49 -7.80 -51.14
N PHE A 465 -29.11 -8.37 -50.01
CA PHE A 465 -28.23 -7.74 -49.03
C PHE A 465 -26.77 -8.09 -49.32
N ARG A 466 -25.90 -7.08 -49.33
CA ARG A 466 -24.46 -7.28 -49.46
C ARG A 466 -23.81 -7.51 -48.10
N VAL A 467 -23.21 -8.68 -47.87
CA VAL A 467 -22.65 -9.06 -46.56
C VAL A 467 -21.35 -9.85 -46.70
N ALA A 468 -20.56 -9.90 -45.63
CA ALA A 468 -19.52 -10.93 -45.48
C ALA A 468 -20.20 -12.20 -44.99
N ALA A 469 -20.39 -13.18 -45.88
CA ALA A 469 -21.28 -14.31 -45.62
C ALA A 469 -20.63 -15.43 -44.79
N ALA A 470 -19.30 -15.50 -44.78
CA ALA A 470 -18.54 -16.51 -44.06
C ALA A 470 -17.21 -15.94 -43.54
N LYS A 471 -16.63 -16.57 -42.51
CA LYS A 471 -15.37 -16.11 -41.91
C LYS A 471 -14.21 -16.17 -42.91
N GLU A 472 -14.23 -17.15 -43.80
CA GLU A 472 -13.22 -17.34 -44.85
C GLU A 472 -13.27 -16.28 -45.95
N ASP A 473 -14.36 -15.49 -46.00
CA ASP A 473 -14.46 -14.34 -46.90
C ASP A 473 -13.62 -13.14 -46.40
N ILE A 474 -13.12 -13.18 -45.16
CA ILE A 474 -12.26 -12.16 -44.57
C ILE A 474 -10.83 -12.68 -44.53
N TYR A 475 -9.92 -11.97 -45.17
CA TYR A 475 -8.54 -12.42 -45.26
C TYR A 475 -7.57 -11.25 -45.32
N ALA A 476 -6.32 -11.51 -44.93
CA ALA A 476 -5.26 -10.53 -45.05
C ALA A 476 -4.06 -11.17 -45.76
N ASN A 477 -3.44 -10.41 -46.66
CA ASN A 477 -2.23 -10.84 -47.36
C ASN A 477 -0.99 -10.35 -46.60
N ARG A 478 -0.30 -11.27 -45.91
CA ARG A 478 0.98 -11.06 -45.19
C ARG A 478 1.07 -9.70 -44.47
N GLN A 479 0.52 -9.61 -43.27
CA GLN A 479 0.55 -8.41 -42.45
C GLN A 479 1.50 -8.56 -41.25
N PRO A 480 1.85 -7.46 -40.56
CA PRO A 480 2.64 -7.52 -39.34
C PRO A 480 2.02 -8.45 -38.30
N LEU A 481 2.87 -9.10 -37.50
CA LEU A 481 2.45 -9.91 -36.34
C LEU A 481 1.46 -11.05 -36.68
N GLY A 482 1.47 -11.53 -37.93
CA GLY A 482 0.57 -12.61 -38.35
C GLY A 482 -0.90 -12.18 -38.49
N PHE A 483 -1.20 -10.89 -38.61
CA PHE A 483 -2.57 -10.44 -38.88
C PHE A 483 -3.03 -10.91 -40.27
N ILE A 484 -4.23 -11.45 -40.47
CA ILE A 484 -5.19 -11.95 -39.49
C ILE A 484 -4.78 -13.37 -39.10
N ASP A 485 -4.69 -13.66 -37.80
CA ASP A 485 -4.42 -15.01 -37.29
C ASP A 485 -5.73 -15.81 -37.17
N GLU A 486 -6.75 -15.19 -36.58
CA GLU A 486 -8.10 -15.75 -36.47
C GLU A 486 -9.20 -14.68 -36.63
N VAL A 487 -10.31 -15.07 -37.27
CA VAL A 487 -11.59 -14.36 -37.25
C VAL A 487 -12.47 -14.97 -36.16
N ILE A 488 -12.48 -14.36 -34.97
CA ILE A 488 -13.13 -14.95 -33.78
C ILE A 488 -14.66 -14.89 -33.91
N GLU A 489 -15.20 -13.78 -34.42
CA GLU A 489 -16.64 -13.56 -34.54
C GLU A 489 -17.01 -13.03 -35.91
N LEU A 490 -18.18 -13.46 -36.42
CA LEU A 490 -18.85 -12.89 -37.58
C LEU A 490 -20.35 -13.01 -37.36
N ASN A 491 -21.03 -11.89 -37.16
CA ASN A 491 -22.46 -11.81 -37.01
C ASN A 491 -23.07 -10.92 -38.10
N ILE A 492 -24.22 -11.32 -38.62
CA ILE A 492 -24.91 -10.62 -39.70
C ILE A 492 -26.33 -10.33 -39.23
N ILE A 493 -26.70 -9.06 -39.21
CA ILE A 493 -28.03 -8.62 -38.81
C ILE A 493 -28.61 -7.69 -39.87
N GLN A 494 -29.92 -7.79 -40.06
CA GLN A 494 -30.67 -6.79 -40.81
C GLN A 494 -30.97 -5.61 -39.87
N LEU A 495 -30.43 -4.42 -40.15
CA LEU A 495 -30.67 -3.23 -39.33
C LEU A 495 -32.06 -2.63 -39.61
N ASN A 496 -32.49 -2.66 -40.86
CA ASN A 496 -33.82 -2.20 -41.31
C ASN A 496 -34.17 -2.86 -42.66
N GLU A 497 -35.31 -2.49 -43.27
CA GLU A 497 -35.76 -3.07 -44.56
C GLU A 497 -34.73 -2.94 -45.70
N GLU A 498 -33.82 -1.96 -45.62
CA GLU A 498 -32.87 -1.60 -46.67
C GLU A 498 -31.39 -1.78 -46.30
N THR A 499 -31.04 -2.20 -45.08
CA THR A 499 -29.64 -2.19 -44.61
C THR A 499 -29.30 -3.45 -43.81
N ALA A 500 -28.12 -4.01 -44.08
CA ALA A 500 -27.52 -5.10 -43.34
C ALA A 500 -26.21 -4.66 -42.68
N ARG A 501 -25.90 -5.25 -41.52
CA ARG A 501 -24.63 -5.10 -40.81
C ARG A 501 -23.93 -6.44 -40.69
N SER A 502 -22.65 -6.49 -41.04
CA SER A 502 -21.74 -7.59 -40.69
C SER A 502 -20.77 -7.09 -39.62
N ALA A 503 -20.87 -7.60 -38.39
CA ALA A 503 -19.91 -7.35 -37.31
C ALA A 503 -18.90 -8.48 -37.26
N PHE A 504 -17.60 -8.17 -37.19
CA PHE A 504 -16.55 -9.18 -37.15
C PHE A 504 -15.33 -8.73 -36.36
N THR A 505 -14.64 -9.72 -35.78
CA THR A 505 -13.50 -9.51 -34.89
C THR A 505 -12.27 -10.25 -35.41
N LEU A 506 -11.16 -9.53 -35.52
CA LEU A 506 -9.91 -9.98 -36.13
C LEU A 506 -8.77 -9.94 -35.10
N THR A 507 -7.89 -10.93 -35.15
CA THR A 507 -6.75 -11.03 -34.24
C THR A 507 -5.40 -11.03 -34.92
N THR A 508 -4.37 -10.58 -34.21
CA THR A 508 -2.98 -10.87 -34.54
C THR A 508 -2.58 -12.25 -34.00
N ALA A 509 -1.50 -12.81 -34.51
CA ALA A 509 -0.89 -13.98 -33.87
C ALA A 509 -0.35 -13.58 -32.49
N CYS A 510 -0.24 -14.56 -31.59
CA CYS A 510 0.35 -14.34 -30.27
C CYS A 510 1.81 -13.89 -30.40
N GLN A 511 2.15 -12.76 -29.77
CA GLN A 511 3.51 -12.19 -29.80
C GLN A 511 4.16 -12.34 -28.43
N SER A 512 5.41 -12.78 -28.39
CA SER A 512 6.17 -12.83 -27.13
C SER A 512 6.47 -11.42 -26.61
N VAL A 513 6.03 -11.11 -25.40
CA VAL A 513 6.26 -9.81 -24.75
C VAL A 513 7.41 -9.91 -23.76
N THR A 514 8.28 -8.92 -23.79
CA THR A 514 9.47 -8.77 -22.95
C THR A 514 9.63 -7.31 -22.57
N ALA A 515 10.39 -7.02 -21.51
CA ALA A 515 10.71 -5.65 -21.12
C ALA A 515 11.38 -4.83 -22.25
N GLU A 516 12.04 -5.48 -23.20
CA GLU A 516 12.74 -4.82 -24.31
C GLU A 516 11.82 -4.46 -25.48
N ASN A 517 10.65 -5.12 -25.61
CA ASN A 517 9.79 -4.96 -26.80
C ASN A 517 8.36 -4.51 -26.49
N CYS A 518 7.90 -4.52 -25.23
CA CYS A 518 6.53 -4.15 -24.86
C CYS A 518 6.11 -2.75 -25.33
N ASN A 519 7.05 -1.80 -25.37
CA ASN A 519 6.85 -0.43 -25.86
C ASN A 519 6.71 -0.30 -27.40
N SER A 520 7.06 -1.34 -28.14
CA SER A 520 7.18 -1.29 -29.61
C SER A 520 6.37 -2.37 -30.32
N ILE A 521 5.85 -3.35 -29.58
CA ILE A 521 5.31 -4.57 -30.18
C ILE A 521 4.02 -4.30 -30.95
N PHE A 522 3.13 -3.43 -30.47
CA PHE A 522 1.92 -2.97 -31.17
C PHE A 522 1.96 -1.48 -31.54
N ALA A 523 3.10 -0.81 -31.35
CA ALA A 523 3.26 0.61 -31.66
C ALA A 523 3.42 0.86 -33.17
N ASP A 524 2.81 1.95 -33.64
CA ASP A 524 2.91 2.51 -34.99
C ASP A 524 2.69 1.50 -36.13
N ARG A 525 1.65 0.67 -36.01
CA ARG A 525 1.32 -0.38 -36.99
C ARG A 525 0.09 -0.05 -37.80
N ARG A 526 0.10 -0.50 -39.07
CA ARG A 526 -1.07 -0.51 -39.95
C ARG A 526 -1.51 -1.95 -40.18
N TYR A 527 -2.78 -2.21 -39.92
CA TYR A 527 -3.46 -3.49 -40.11
C TYR A 527 -4.41 -3.36 -41.28
N GLU A 528 -4.15 -4.11 -42.35
CA GLU A 528 -4.93 -4.10 -43.58
C GLU A 528 -5.54 -5.48 -43.85
N PHE A 529 -6.79 -5.50 -44.31
CA PHE A 529 -7.53 -6.71 -44.64
C PHE A 529 -8.46 -6.51 -45.84
N ASP A 530 -8.78 -7.60 -46.51
CA ASP A 530 -9.70 -7.68 -47.62
C ASP A 530 -10.94 -8.49 -47.23
N LEU A 531 -12.09 -8.04 -47.73
CA LEU A 531 -13.39 -8.63 -47.47
C LEU A 531 -14.06 -9.00 -48.79
N LYS A 532 -14.29 -10.30 -49.01
CA LYS A 532 -15.05 -10.78 -50.16
C LYS A 532 -16.55 -10.74 -49.86
N VAL A 533 -17.26 -9.82 -50.49
CA VAL A 533 -18.67 -9.59 -50.20
C VAL A 533 -19.59 -10.39 -51.13
N LYS A 534 -20.66 -10.95 -50.58
CA LYS A 534 -21.69 -11.70 -51.31
C LYS A 534 -23.03 -11.00 -51.24
N ASP A 535 -23.84 -11.17 -52.29
CA ASP A 535 -25.19 -10.60 -52.37
C ASP A 535 -26.19 -11.72 -52.04
N CYS A 536 -26.92 -11.61 -50.92
CA CYS A 536 -27.76 -12.68 -50.36
C CYS A 536 -29.23 -12.26 -50.23
N GLU A 537 -30.14 -13.18 -50.54
CA GLU A 537 -31.60 -12.93 -50.48
C GLU A 537 -32.11 -12.89 -49.03
N ASN A 538 -31.65 -13.82 -48.20
CA ASN A 538 -32.06 -13.93 -46.81
C ASN A 538 -30.86 -14.07 -45.87
N ILE A 539 -30.64 -13.02 -45.07
CA ILE A 539 -29.57 -12.91 -44.07
C ILE A 539 -30.02 -13.23 -42.63
N ASN A 540 -31.31 -13.54 -42.42
CA ASN A 540 -31.86 -13.90 -41.10
C ASN A 540 -31.59 -15.36 -40.71
N VAL A 541 -30.76 -16.05 -41.49
CA VAL A 541 -30.29 -17.43 -41.27
C VAL A 541 -28.78 -17.43 -41.36
N PHE A 542 -28.10 -18.24 -40.55
CA PHE A 542 -26.64 -18.32 -40.56
C PHE A 542 -26.19 -19.75 -40.94
N PRO A 543 -25.39 -19.92 -42.02
CA PRO A 543 -24.94 -18.90 -42.97
C PRO A 543 -26.09 -18.32 -43.82
N PRO A 544 -25.96 -17.10 -44.36
CA PRO A 544 -26.97 -16.50 -45.23
C PRO A 544 -27.32 -17.38 -46.43
N SER A 545 -28.59 -17.36 -46.85
CA SER A 545 -29.12 -18.21 -47.91
C SER A 545 -29.46 -17.43 -49.17
N GLY A 546 -29.47 -18.12 -50.31
CA GLY A 546 -29.69 -17.49 -51.62
C GLY A 546 -28.55 -16.54 -52.03
N CYS A 547 -27.32 -16.80 -51.61
CA CYS A 547 -26.19 -15.91 -51.91
C CYS A 547 -25.62 -16.11 -53.31
N ILE A 548 -25.32 -14.99 -53.96
CA ILE A 548 -24.60 -14.88 -55.23
C ILE A 548 -23.23 -14.27 -54.91
N ASP A 549 -22.18 -14.82 -55.51
CA ASP A 549 -20.82 -14.29 -55.42
C ASP A 549 -20.54 -13.36 -56.61
N PRO A 550 -20.58 -12.03 -56.43
CA PRO A 550 -20.27 -11.08 -57.48
C PRO A 550 -18.76 -10.96 -57.75
N ASN A 551 -17.92 -11.67 -56.99
CA ASN A 551 -16.46 -11.50 -56.94
C ASN A 551 -16.04 -10.05 -56.63
N SER A 552 -16.79 -9.39 -55.74
CA SER A 552 -16.49 -8.05 -55.24
C SER A 552 -15.64 -8.14 -53.98
N HIS A 553 -14.60 -7.32 -53.90
CA HIS A 553 -13.69 -7.25 -52.76
C HIS A 553 -13.64 -5.84 -52.22
N VAL A 554 -13.66 -5.70 -50.89
CA VAL A 554 -13.54 -4.44 -50.18
C VAL A 554 -12.26 -4.50 -49.36
N SER A 555 -11.36 -3.55 -49.57
CA SER A 555 -10.11 -3.44 -48.82
C SER A 555 -10.24 -2.37 -47.75
N ALA A 556 -9.82 -2.65 -46.53
CA ALA A 556 -9.88 -1.74 -45.39
C ALA A 556 -8.58 -1.79 -44.58
N HIS A 557 -8.26 -0.69 -43.90
CA HIS A 557 -7.10 -0.63 -43.02
C HIS A 557 -7.35 0.25 -41.80
N ILE A 558 -6.62 -0.03 -40.72
CA ILE A 558 -6.50 0.83 -39.55
C ILE A 558 -5.04 1.01 -39.14
N SER A 559 -4.68 2.20 -38.66
CA SER A 559 -3.38 2.44 -38.03
C SER A 559 -3.56 2.57 -36.52
N LEU A 560 -2.85 1.74 -35.75
CA LEU A 560 -2.87 1.70 -34.28
C LEU A 560 -1.45 1.84 -33.74
N SER A 561 -1.31 2.56 -32.63
CA SER A 561 -0.05 2.65 -31.88
C SER A 561 -0.35 2.39 -30.41
N ILE A 562 -0.04 1.18 -29.96
CA ILE A 562 -0.41 0.68 -28.64
C ILE A 562 0.86 0.25 -27.89
N ASN A 563 1.00 0.74 -26.67
CA ASN A 563 2.06 0.39 -25.73
C ASN A 563 1.48 -0.49 -24.61
N ASP A 564 2.17 -1.59 -24.30
CA ASP A 564 1.65 -2.72 -23.55
C ASP A 564 2.66 -3.24 -22.50
N CYS A 565 3.13 -2.31 -21.64
CA CYS A 565 4.05 -2.60 -20.54
C CYS A 565 3.31 -2.50 -19.19
N SER A 566 3.42 -3.54 -18.36
CA SER A 566 2.68 -3.70 -17.09
C SER A 566 3.53 -3.57 -15.82
N GLU A 567 4.57 -2.74 -15.82
CA GLU A 567 5.41 -2.52 -14.62
C GLU A 567 5.64 -1.03 -14.34
N PHE A 568 4.72 -0.31 -13.68
CA PHE A 568 5.09 0.85 -12.83
C PHE A 568 4.01 1.14 -11.76
N GLU A 569 4.34 0.87 -10.49
CA GLU A 569 3.52 1.15 -9.30
C GLU A 569 3.80 2.54 -8.67
N ASN A 570 4.47 3.45 -9.38
CA ASN A 570 4.72 4.79 -8.88
C ASN A 570 3.78 5.80 -9.56
N GLU A 571 3.16 6.65 -8.74
CA GLU A 571 2.35 7.79 -9.16
C GLU A 571 3.26 8.80 -9.90
N ILE A 572 3.48 8.58 -11.20
CA ILE A 572 4.20 9.52 -12.07
C ILE A 572 3.26 10.68 -12.35
N THR A 573 3.65 11.87 -11.91
CA THR A 573 2.96 13.10 -12.31
C THR A 573 3.34 13.40 -13.76
N TYR A 574 2.45 13.10 -14.69
CA TYR A 574 2.64 13.43 -16.11
C TYR A 574 2.62 14.94 -16.30
N VAL A 575 3.76 15.52 -16.68
CA VAL A 575 3.86 16.93 -17.09
C VAL A 575 4.22 16.96 -18.58
N LYS A 576 3.25 17.26 -19.43
CA LYS A 576 3.51 17.62 -20.82
C LYS A 576 4.19 18.97 -20.86
N VAL A 577 5.42 18.99 -21.36
CA VAL A 577 6.20 20.22 -21.51
C VAL A 577 6.18 20.60 -22.98
N TYR A 578 5.72 21.81 -23.28
CA TYR A 578 5.70 22.32 -24.63
C TYR A 578 7.01 23.07 -24.90
N GLY A 579 7.68 22.69 -25.98
CA GLY A 579 8.82 23.42 -26.53
C GLY A 579 8.45 24.06 -27.85
N GLU A 580 9.15 25.13 -28.21
CA GLU A 580 9.07 25.77 -29.51
C GLU A 580 10.48 25.92 -30.07
N SER A 581 10.72 25.43 -31.29
CA SER A 581 11.96 25.72 -32.01
C SER A 581 11.84 27.05 -32.74
N PHE A 582 12.96 27.75 -32.86
CA PHE A 582 13.03 28.97 -33.62
C PHE A 582 14.38 29.14 -34.32
N ILE A 583 14.36 30.03 -35.30
CA ILE A 583 15.51 30.52 -36.05
C ILE A 583 15.59 32.02 -35.81
N TYR A 584 16.75 32.52 -35.40
CA TYR A 584 17.03 33.95 -35.28
C TYR A 584 18.04 34.40 -36.34
N TYR A 585 17.67 35.43 -37.08
CA TYR A 585 18.45 36.01 -38.18
C TYR A 585 18.26 37.52 -38.27
N ASN A 586 19.30 38.33 -38.03
CA ASN A 586 19.26 39.79 -38.15
C ASN A 586 17.99 40.43 -37.55
N ASP A 587 17.71 40.17 -36.27
CA ASP A 587 16.52 40.62 -35.53
C ASP A 587 15.17 40.00 -35.94
N ILE A 588 15.16 39.06 -36.88
CA ILE A 588 13.98 38.27 -37.25
C ILE A 588 13.98 36.96 -36.46
N ILE A 589 12.85 36.65 -35.81
CA ILE A 589 12.59 35.36 -35.17
C ILE A 589 11.57 34.61 -36.01
N ILE A 590 11.95 33.45 -36.51
CA ILE A 590 11.10 32.50 -37.23
C ILE A 590 10.81 31.33 -36.31
N LYS A 591 9.54 30.95 -36.18
CA LYS A 591 9.09 29.86 -35.30
C LYS A 591 8.20 28.90 -36.07
N GLY A 592 8.28 27.63 -35.71
CA GLY A 592 7.44 26.58 -36.28
C GLY A 592 7.63 26.38 -37.79
N LEU A 593 6.74 25.58 -38.36
CA LEU A 593 6.70 25.33 -39.81
C LEU A 593 5.77 26.34 -40.50
N ASN A 594 6.31 27.13 -41.43
CA ASN A 594 5.55 28.06 -42.24
C ASN A 594 6.12 28.13 -43.67
N LYS A 595 5.23 28.05 -44.68
CA LYS A 595 5.60 28.07 -46.10
C LYS A 595 6.12 29.41 -46.60
N ASP A 596 5.81 30.49 -45.88
CA ASP A 596 6.03 31.87 -46.34
C ASP A 596 7.26 32.53 -45.70
N HIS A 597 8.07 31.76 -44.95
CA HIS A 597 9.25 32.28 -44.28
C HIS A 597 10.51 32.18 -45.15
N SER A 598 10.83 33.27 -45.84
CA SER A 598 12.10 33.45 -46.51
C SER A 598 12.94 34.55 -45.87
N ILE A 599 14.27 34.34 -45.85
CA ILE A 599 15.25 35.34 -45.40
C ILE A 599 16.19 35.70 -46.54
N GLN A 600 16.36 37.01 -46.76
CA GLN A 600 17.34 37.54 -47.70
C GLN A 600 18.73 37.48 -47.10
N VAL A 601 19.61 36.64 -47.66
CA VAL A 601 20.92 36.36 -47.05
C VAL A 601 21.85 37.59 -47.20
N SER A 602 21.91 38.39 -46.14
CA SER A 602 22.77 39.59 -45.98
C SER A 602 23.89 39.40 -44.94
N SER A 603 23.67 38.48 -44.00
CA SER A 603 24.63 37.90 -43.06
C SER A 603 24.72 36.39 -43.30
N ASN A 604 25.90 35.81 -43.06
CA ASN A 604 26.11 34.37 -43.16
C ASN A 604 25.78 33.62 -41.88
N LYS A 605 25.33 34.28 -40.80
CA LYS A 605 25.12 33.62 -39.50
C LYS A 605 23.64 33.40 -39.23
N LEU A 606 23.29 32.20 -38.76
CA LEU A 606 21.96 31.82 -38.32
C LEU A 606 22.03 31.20 -36.93
N ILE A 607 21.15 31.62 -36.04
CA ILE A 607 20.99 30.97 -34.73
C ILE A 607 19.77 30.06 -34.81
N VAL A 608 19.92 28.82 -34.38
CA VAL A 608 18.84 27.82 -34.33
C VAL A 608 18.80 27.26 -32.91
N GLY A 609 17.61 27.16 -32.32
CA GLY A 609 17.48 26.63 -30.97
C GLY A 609 16.05 26.45 -30.50
N ILE A 610 15.91 26.16 -29.20
CA ILE A 610 14.65 25.84 -28.52
C ILE A 610 14.38 26.77 -27.34
N ILE A 611 13.10 26.96 -27.08
CA ILE A 611 12.58 27.56 -25.84
C ILE A 611 11.48 26.65 -25.33
N THR A 612 11.53 26.27 -24.06
CA THR A 612 10.47 25.47 -23.43
C THR A 612 9.77 26.24 -22.30
N ASP A 613 8.68 25.67 -21.79
CA ASP A 613 8.01 26.15 -20.58
C ASP A 613 8.92 26.18 -19.34
N TRP A 614 10.07 25.50 -19.37
CA TRP A 614 11.04 25.43 -18.28
C TRP A 614 12.22 26.39 -18.43
N LYS A 615 12.12 27.33 -19.36
CA LYS A 615 13.05 28.44 -19.46
C LYS A 615 13.23 29.13 -18.09
N ASN A 616 14.47 29.19 -17.61
CA ASN A 616 14.86 29.74 -16.31
C ASN A 616 14.30 28.98 -15.07
N HIS A 617 13.77 27.77 -15.22
CA HIS A 617 13.33 26.96 -14.09
C HIS A 617 14.52 26.62 -13.19
N ASN A 618 14.36 26.61 -11.87
CA ASN A 618 15.46 26.31 -10.94
C ASN A 618 15.82 24.81 -10.91
N ARG A 619 14.85 23.95 -11.22
CA ARG A 619 14.98 22.49 -11.11
C ARG A 619 15.11 21.75 -12.44
N HIS A 620 14.61 22.32 -13.54
CA HIS A 620 14.52 21.60 -14.82
C HIS A 620 15.31 22.33 -15.90
N ARG A 621 15.91 21.55 -16.80
CA ARG A 621 16.66 22.03 -17.94
C ARG A 621 16.28 21.26 -19.18
N SER A 622 16.20 21.96 -20.32
CA SER A 622 16.08 21.35 -21.64
C SER A 622 17.42 21.42 -22.37
N ILE A 623 17.85 20.30 -22.95
CA ILE A 623 19.12 20.23 -23.68
C ILE A 623 18.96 19.47 -25.00
N LEU A 624 19.51 20.04 -26.07
CA LEU A 624 19.52 19.44 -27.40
C LEU A 624 20.37 18.16 -27.40
N THR A 625 19.84 17.11 -28.03
CA THR A 625 20.51 15.82 -28.19
C THR A 625 20.79 15.51 -29.65
N ASN A 626 19.86 15.83 -30.55
CA ASN A 626 20.03 15.56 -31.97
C ASN A 626 19.49 16.73 -32.78
N VAL A 627 20.24 17.20 -33.77
CA VAL A 627 19.76 18.27 -34.65
C VAL A 627 20.12 17.94 -36.08
N ARG A 628 19.10 17.85 -36.94
CA ARG A 628 19.25 17.56 -38.35
C ARG A 628 18.50 18.60 -39.16
N ALA A 629 19.15 19.14 -40.18
CA ALA A 629 18.44 19.86 -41.23
C ALA A 629 18.23 18.95 -42.45
N CYS A 630 17.14 19.13 -43.17
CA CYS A 630 16.86 18.36 -44.37
C CYS A 630 16.06 19.15 -45.41
N ILE A 631 16.05 18.63 -46.64
CA ILE A 631 15.25 19.16 -47.75
C ILE A 631 14.37 18.04 -48.29
N ALA A 632 13.08 18.32 -48.38
CA ALA A 632 12.10 17.41 -48.96
C ALA A 632 12.35 17.20 -50.46
N ASN A 633 12.19 15.96 -50.93
CA ASN A 633 12.19 15.61 -52.33
C ASN A 633 10.85 16.00 -52.96
N PRO A 634 10.78 17.03 -53.82
CA PRO A 634 9.51 17.60 -54.27
C PRO A 634 8.64 16.63 -55.08
N VAL A 635 9.20 15.53 -55.60
CA VAL A 635 8.44 14.50 -56.33
C VAL A 635 8.04 13.30 -55.46
N HIS A 636 8.50 13.24 -54.20
CA HIS A 636 8.16 12.13 -53.30
C HIS A 636 6.75 12.33 -52.71
N ARG A 637 5.98 11.24 -52.60
CA ARG A 637 4.58 11.29 -52.12
C ARG A 637 4.43 11.81 -50.67
N LEU A 638 5.48 11.64 -49.86
CA LEU A 638 5.56 12.12 -48.46
C LEU A 638 6.34 13.44 -48.31
N SER A 639 6.67 14.11 -49.41
CA SER A 639 7.46 15.34 -49.39
C SER A 639 6.84 16.46 -48.55
N THR A 640 5.51 16.57 -48.64
CA THR A 640 4.72 17.57 -47.92
C THR A 640 4.56 17.27 -46.42
N CYS A 641 4.98 16.07 -45.98
CA CYS A 641 5.03 15.71 -44.56
C CYS A 641 6.32 16.17 -43.88
N VAL A 642 7.42 16.28 -44.64
CA VAL A 642 8.71 16.73 -44.11
C VAL A 642 8.62 18.18 -43.61
N ASP A 643 7.96 19.05 -44.38
CA ASP A 643 7.79 20.47 -44.06
C ASP A 643 6.37 20.85 -43.61
N LYS A 644 5.52 19.83 -43.35
CA LYS A 644 4.12 19.94 -42.92
C LYS A 644 3.29 20.89 -43.81
N THR A 645 3.64 20.97 -45.08
CA THR A 645 2.88 21.74 -46.07
C THR A 645 1.53 21.12 -46.38
N ASN A 646 1.33 19.84 -46.05
CA ASN A 646 0.04 19.16 -46.03
C ASN A 646 -0.37 18.91 -44.56
N THR A 647 -1.60 19.28 -44.18
CA THR A 647 -2.00 19.36 -42.77
C THR A 647 -2.91 18.23 -42.30
N THR A 648 -3.28 17.27 -43.16
CA THR A 648 -4.33 16.30 -42.80
C THR A 648 -3.87 14.86 -42.59
N GLU A 649 -2.75 14.37 -43.14
CA GLU A 649 -2.35 12.95 -42.99
C GLU A 649 -0.83 12.72 -43.09
N CYS A 650 -0.06 13.05 -42.05
CA CYS A 650 1.38 12.81 -41.99
C CYS A 650 1.79 12.16 -40.65
N TYR A 651 2.09 10.86 -40.69
CA TYR A 651 2.46 10.07 -39.50
C TYR A 651 3.90 10.29 -39.02
N ASN A 652 4.80 10.60 -39.95
CA ASN A 652 6.16 11.07 -39.67
C ASN A 652 6.32 12.48 -40.26
N ILE A 653 6.93 13.38 -39.50
CA ILE A 653 7.20 14.77 -39.90
C ILE A 653 8.66 15.12 -39.57
N GLY A 654 9.22 16.10 -40.28
CA GLY A 654 10.61 16.51 -40.07
C GLY A 654 11.63 15.60 -40.78
N CYS A 655 12.81 15.47 -40.19
CA CYS A 655 14.01 14.93 -40.83
C CYS A 655 14.44 13.55 -40.33
N TYR A 656 13.74 12.99 -39.34
CA TYR A 656 14.02 11.67 -38.75
C TYR A 656 12.97 10.62 -39.15
N ASN A 657 13.26 9.36 -38.80
CA ASN A 657 12.33 8.22 -38.89
C ASN A 657 11.80 7.88 -40.30
N TRP A 658 12.52 8.31 -41.34
CA TRP A 658 12.25 7.91 -42.72
C TRP A 658 12.99 6.61 -43.08
N VAL A 659 12.28 5.66 -43.67
CA VAL A 659 12.86 4.42 -44.18
C VAL A 659 13.88 4.73 -45.28
N VAL A 660 15.08 4.17 -45.17
CA VAL A 660 16.22 4.50 -46.06
C VAL A 660 15.89 4.32 -47.56
N PHE A 661 15.08 3.31 -47.90
CA PHE A 661 14.73 2.99 -49.29
C PHE A 661 13.50 3.72 -49.83
N ASP A 662 12.77 4.47 -48.99
CA ASP A 662 11.54 5.20 -49.34
C ASP A 662 11.51 6.56 -48.61
N SER A 663 12.66 7.22 -48.57
CA SER A 663 12.82 8.48 -47.84
C SER A 663 12.33 9.67 -48.69
N PRO A 664 11.48 10.55 -48.13
CA PRO A 664 11.12 11.82 -48.76
C PRO A 664 12.25 12.85 -48.70
N LEU A 665 13.46 12.52 -48.22
CA LEU A 665 14.56 13.47 -48.10
C LEU A 665 15.49 13.40 -49.31
N THR A 666 15.80 14.56 -49.89
CA THR A 666 16.83 14.67 -50.95
C THR A 666 18.22 14.90 -50.36
N MET A 667 18.29 15.72 -49.32
CA MET A 667 19.53 16.09 -48.65
C MET A 667 19.27 16.21 -47.15
N LYS A 668 20.30 15.89 -46.35
CA LYS A 668 20.29 16.07 -44.90
C LYS A 668 21.67 16.51 -44.40
N TRP A 669 21.68 17.25 -43.31
CA TRP A 669 22.86 17.68 -42.57
C TRP A 669 22.65 17.37 -41.09
N ASP A 670 23.49 16.49 -40.57
CA ASP A 670 23.52 16.14 -39.16
C ASP A 670 24.43 17.13 -38.42
N PHE A 671 23.84 18.01 -37.61
CA PHE A 671 24.58 19.00 -36.82
C PHE A 671 24.98 18.44 -35.45
N MET A 672 24.08 17.68 -34.85
CA MET A 672 24.28 17.02 -33.56
C MET A 672 23.66 15.61 -33.58
N GLU A 673 24.36 14.64 -33.00
CA GLU A 673 23.86 13.28 -32.77
C GLU A 673 24.19 12.83 -31.34
N ASN A 674 23.18 12.43 -30.58
CA ASN A 674 23.31 11.89 -29.21
C ASN A 674 24.11 12.79 -28.25
N GLY A 675 23.91 14.10 -28.35
CA GLY A 675 24.59 15.14 -27.55
C GLY A 675 25.99 15.51 -28.07
N TYR A 676 26.42 14.97 -29.21
CA TYR A 676 27.70 15.30 -29.84
C TYR A 676 27.51 16.14 -31.10
N PHE A 677 28.18 17.28 -31.18
CA PHE A 677 28.30 18.02 -32.43
C PHE A 677 29.14 17.24 -33.45
N THR A 678 28.64 17.12 -34.67
CA THR A 678 29.34 16.41 -35.73
C THR A 678 30.59 17.16 -36.20
N ALA A 679 31.56 16.45 -36.78
CA ALA A 679 32.73 17.11 -37.36
C ALA A 679 32.33 18.13 -38.45
N LEU A 680 31.26 17.82 -39.19
CA LEU A 680 30.68 18.68 -40.21
C LEU A 680 30.22 20.02 -39.62
N SER A 681 29.51 20.01 -38.48
CA SER A 681 29.00 21.23 -37.87
C SER A 681 30.11 22.13 -37.36
N LEU A 682 31.11 21.57 -36.68
CA LEU A 682 32.23 22.32 -36.12
C LEU A 682 33.16 22.89 -37.20
N SER A 683 33.45 22.15 -38.27
CA SER A 683 34.43 22.58 -39.29
C SER A 683 33.81 23.37 -40.44
N THR A 684 32.68 22.88 -40.97
CA THR A 684 32.12 23.36 -42.24
C THR A 684 31.11 24.46 -42.03
N PHE A 685 30.32 24.34 -40.97
CA PHE A 685 29.33 25.33 -40.57
C PHE A 685 29.84 26.27 -39.48
N ASN A 686 31.10 26.11 -39.04
CA ASN A 686 31.72 26.90 -37.98
C ASN A 686 30.79 27.07 -36.77
N LEU A 687 30.18 25.95 -36.34
CA LEU A 687 29.13 25.94 -35.34
C LEU A 687 29.66 26.48 -34.01
N ASP A 688 28.91 27.39 -33.41
CA ASP A 688 29.16 27.94 -32.10
C ASP A 688 27.97 27.64 -31.18
N SER A 689 28.15 26.76 -30.19
CA SER A 689 27.07 26.30 -29.32
C SER A 689 26.81 27.24 -28.14
N CYS A 690 25.62 27.14 -27.54
CA CYS A 690 25.30 27.96 -26.38
C CYS A 690 26.07 27.50 -25.13
N TYR A 691 26.02 26.20 -24.83
CA TYR A 691 26.88 25.60 -23.81
C TYR A 691 28.26 25.29 -24.37
N LYS A 692 29.23 25.03 -23.49
CA LYS A 692 30.49 24.41 -23.94
C LYS A 692 30.18 23.02 -24.50
N ILE A 693 30.85 22.64 -25.59
CA ILE A 693 30.58 21.39 -26.33
C ILE A 693 30.55 20.15 -25.43
N ASP A 694 31.41 20.10 -24.42
CA ASP A 694 31.52 18.96 -23.50
C ASP A 694 30.41 18.89 -22.43
N VAL A 695 29.53 19.89 -22.35
CA VAL A 695 28.35 19.89 -21.47
C VAL A 695 27.23 19.02 -22.05
N TYR A 696 27.03 19.03 -23.38
CA TYR A 696 25.94 18.33 -24.04
C TYR A 696 25.94 16.81 -23.86
N HIS A 697 27.10 16.22 -23.59
CA HIS A 697 27.24 14.79 -23.26
C HIS A 697 27.71 14.55 -21.81
N SER A 698 27.53 15.53 -20.93
CA SER A 698 27.92 15.38 -19.53
C SER A 698 26.82 14.79 -18.66
N LYS A 699 27.18 14.42 -17.43
CA LYS A 699 26.20 14.02 -16.40
C LYS A 699 25.26 15.19 -16.08
N GLU A 700 24.08 14.84 -15.60
CA GLU A 700 22.98 15.76 -15.29
C GLU A 700 23.42 16.92 -14.40
N ASP A 701 24.17 16.65 -13.33
CA ASP A 701 24.74 17.69 -12.44
C ASP A 701 25.51 18.78 -13.20
N ARG A 702 26.32 18.37 -14.18
CA ARG A 702 27.15 19.29 -14.96
C ARG A 702 26.32 20.09 -15.97
N ILE A 703 25.23 19.52 -16.48
CA ILE A 703 24.26 20.23 -17.31
C ILE A 703 23.55 21.29 -16.46
N CYS A 704 23.12 20.92 -15.26
CA CYS A 704 22.41 21.78 -14.31
C CYS A 704 23.24 22.98 -13.82
N ASP A 705 24.55 22.77 -13.63
CA ASP A 705 25.50 23.83 -13.24
C ASP A 705 25.90 24.76 -14.40
N SER A 706 25.54 24.42 -15.64
CA SER A 706 25.90 25.18 -16.83
C SER A 706 24.79 26.19 -17.19
N THR A 707 25.18 27.34 -17.77
CA THR A 707 24.22 28.38 -18.18
C THR A 707 24.40 28.75 -19.64
N CYS A 708 23.30 28.74 -20.39
CA CYS A 708 23.20 29.27 -21.75
C CYS A 708 22.74 30.74 -21.66
N SER A 709 23.66 31.69 -21.84
CA SER A 709 23.34 33.13 -21.85
C SER A 709 23.73 33.84 -23.15
N LYS A 710 24.32 33.07 -24.09
CA LYS A 710 24.99 33.59 -25.27
C LYS A 710 24.05 34.20 -26.30
N TYR A 711 22.80 33.75 -26.33
CA TYR A 711 21.84 34.05 -27.39
C TYR A 711 20.52 34.65 -26.86
N GLY A 712 20.57 35.34 -25.72
CA GLY A 712 19.42 36.07 -25.17
C GLY A 712 18.40 35.15 -24.50
N ASP A 713 17.16 35.15 -25.03
CA ASP A 713 16.00 34.43 -24.49
C ASP A 713 16.00 32.91 -24.73
N LEU A 714 17.13 32.40 -25.19
CA LEU A 714 17.36 31.02 -25.57
C LEU A 714 17.60 30.10 -24.37
N GLU A 715 16.99 28.92 -24.37
CA GLU A 715 17.29 27.88 -23.38
C GLU A 715 18.45 26.99 -23.85
N ASP A 716 18.43 26.59 -25.12
CA ASP A 716 19.54 25.90 -25.79
C ASP A 716 19.50 26.09 -27.31
N GLY A 717 20.67 26.13 -27.94
CA GLY A 717 20.81 26.35 -29.38
C GLY A 717 22.26 26.57 -29.80
N PHE A 718 22.44 26.90 -31.07
CA PHE A 718 23.74 27.16 -31.66
C PHE A 718 23.66 28.12 -32.85
N GLU A 719 24.76 28.79 -33.13
CA GLU A 719 24.97 29.62 -34.32
C GLU A 719 25.71 28.80 -35.39
N ILE A 720 25.30 28.89 -36.65
CA ILE A 720 25.95 28.27 -37.80
C ILE A 720 26.15 29.24 -38.97
N ASP A 721 27.15 28.96 -39.80
CA ASP A 721 27.43 29.62 -41.07
C ASP A 721 26.55 29.04 -42.20
N LEU A 722 25.65 29.86 -42.73
CA LEU A 722 24.71 29.53 -43.80
C LEU A 722 25.34 29.39 -45.19
N SER A 723 26.60 29.79 -45.39
CA SER A 723 27.24 29.82 -46.72
C SER A 723 27.29 28.46 -47.43
N ARG A 724 27.09 27.37 -46.68
CA ARG A 724 27.11 25.99 -47.16
C ARG A 724 25.73 25.36 -47.32
N LEU A 725 24.66 26.05 -46.92
CA LEU A 725 23.28 25.62 -47.17
C LEU A 725 22.81 26.10 -48.55
N PRO A 726 21.99 25.31 -49.26
CA PRO A 726 21.51 25.70 -50.58
C PRO A 726 20.49 26.84 -50.49
N LYS A 727 20.54 27.74 -51.46
CA LYS A 727 19.60 28.85 -51.60
C LYS A 727 18.35 28.44 -52.38
N ASN A 728 17.26 29.16 -52.15
CA ASN A 728 15.95 29.00 -52.78
C ASN A 728 15.32 27.62 -52.58
N LEU A 729 15.68 26.93 -51.49
CA LEU A 729 15.08 25.67 -51.08
C LEU A 729 14.54 25.81 -49.66
N ASN A 730 13.43 25.11 -49.38
CA ASN A 730 12.87 25.01 -48.04
C ASN A 730 13.71 24.05 -47.21
N ILE A 731 14.41 24.60 -46.21
CA ILE A 731 15.25 23.83 -45.29
C ILE A 731 14.48 23.66 -43.99
N VAL A 732 14.19 22.41 -43.64
CA VAL A 732 13.56 22.07 -42.36
C VAL A 732 14.65 21.72 -41.37
N PHE A 733 14.67 22.37 -40.22
CA PHE A 733 15.45 22.00 -39.05
C PHE A 733 14.56 21.20 -38.10
N ASP A 734 15.05 20.02 -37.74
CA ASP A 734 14.42 19.10 -36.80
C ASP A 734 15.31 18.98 -35.56
N LEU A 735 14.88 19.65 -34.49
CA LEU A 735 15.60 19.76 -33.23
C LEU A 735 15.00 18.78 -32.24
N VAL A 736 15.85 17.88 -31.76
CA VAL A 736 15.53 16.90 -30.75
C VAL A 736 16.20 17.30 -29.46
N TYR A 737 15.42 17.36 -28.38
CA TYR A 737 15.93 17.70 -27.06
C TYR A 737 15.34 16.78 -26.00
N LYS A 738 16.03 16.71 -24.87
CA LYS A 738 15.59 15.98 -23.69
C LYS A 738 15.55 16.89 -22.48
N TYR A 739 14.94 16.37 -21.42
CA TYR A 739 14.86 17.02 -20.13
C TYR A 739 15.88 16.46 -19.14
N VAL A 740 16.31 17.32 -18.22
CA VAL A 740 17.20 16.99 -17.13
C VAL A 740 16.61 17.56 -15.83
N ASP A 741 16.38 16.68 -14.84
CA ASP A 741 16.01 17.07 -13.47
C ASP A 741 17.28 17.27 -12.64
N CYS A 742 17.45 18.49 -12.11
CA CYS A 742 18.63 18.88 -11.35
C CYS A 742 18.59 18.50 -9.87
N GLU A 743 17.51 17.85 -9.40
CA GLU A 743 17.36 17.42 -8.00
C GLU A 743 17.53 15.90 -7.78
N GLY A 744 17.85 15.12 -8.82
CA GLY A 744 18.25 13.72 -8.69
C GLY A 744 17.15 12.73 -8.32
N ASN A 745 15.87 13.10 -8.46
CA ASN A 745 14.77 12.15 -8.43
C ASN A 745 14.69 11.40 -9.76
N ALA A 746 14.30 10.12 -9.74
CA ALA A 746 14.04 9.37 -10.96
C ALA A 746 12.90 10.04 -11.73
N PHE A 747 13.24 10.74 -12.81
CA PHE A 747 12.32 11.34 -13.76
C PHE A 747 12.43 10.54 -15.05
N GLU A 748 11.37 9.83 -15.43
CA GLU A 748 11.23 9.26 -16.77
C GLU A 748 10.22 10.10 -17.55
N SER A 749 10.67 10.73 -18.64
CA SER A 749 9.76 11.39 -19.58
C SER A 749 9.11 10.37 -20.49
N GLU A 750 7.82 10.54 -20.82
CA GLU A 750 7.02 9.70 -21.74
C GLU A 750 7.71 9.40 -23.09
N ILE A 751 8.67 10.24 -23.48
CA ILE A 751 9.48 10.12 -24.69
C ILE A 751 10.92 10.51 -24.30
N GLU A 752 11.93 9.72 -24.66
CA GLU A 752 13.35 10.06 -24.37
C GLU A 752 13.78 11.38 -25.06
N GLN A 753 13.04 11.82 -26.09
CA GLN A 753 13.44 12.80 -27.09
C GLN A 753 12.25 13.55 -27.72
N TYR A 754 12.20 14.88 -27.57
CA TYR A 754 11.13 15.74 -28.09
C TYR A 754 11.55 16.43 -29.38
N HIS A 755 10.77 16.27 -30.45
CA HIS A 755 11.03 16.89 -31.75
C HIS A 755 10.38 18.27 -31.87
N GLN A 756 11.12 19.26 -32.35
CA GLN A 756 10.64 20.60 -32.66
C GLN A 756 11.13 21.03 -34.04
N LEU A 757 10.18 21.41 -34.88
CA LEU A 757 10.42 21.68 -36.29
C LEU A 757 10.31 23.17 -36.59
N VAL A 758 11.29 23.68 -37.31
CA VAL A 758 11.29 25.05 -37.85
C VAL A 758 11.89 25.02 -39.25
N ASN A 759 11.32 25.78 -40.19
CA ASN A 759 11.82 25.82 -41.55
C ASN A 759 12.17 27.25 -42.00
N VAL A 760 13.04 27.33 -43.00
CA VAL A 760 13.45 28.60 -43.60
C VAL A 760 13.82 28.41 -45.07
N ILE A 761 13.48 29.42 -45.90
CA ILE A 761 13.96 29.54 -47.27
C ILE A 761 15.06 30.61 -47.30
N LEU A 762 16.25 30.25 -47.78
CA LEU A 762 17.37 31.18 -47.92
C LEU A 762 17.37 31.82 -49.31
N GLU A 763 17.04 33.11 -49.44
CA GLU A 763 17.01 33.84 -50.71
C GLU A 763 18.39 34.39 -51.13
#